data_AF-A0A366RAI1-F1
#
_entry.id   AF-A0A366RAI1-F1
#
_cell.length_a   1.000
_cell.length_b   1.000
_cell.length_c   1.000
_cell.angle_alpha   90.00
_cell.angle_beta   90.00
_cell.angle_gamma   90.00
#
_symmetry.space_group_name_H-M   'P 1'
#
loop_
_entity.id
_entity.type
_entity.pdbx_description
1 polymer ?
#
loop_
_entity_poly.entity_id
_entity_poly.type
_entity_poly.pdbx_seq_one_letter_code
_entity_poly.pdbx_strand_id
1 'polypeptide(L)'
;MAPAYIKVPPKDTDNVALSVPRSPGAGAHFATTTLRVDGMTCGACTSAVEAGFKGVDGVGNVSVSLVMERAVIMHDPQVISADDIKEIIEDRGFDAEVLTTDLPSPVGKRFNETLYDDENDFVTTTVAIEGMTCGACTSAVEGGFKDVPGIKTFSISLLSERAVIEHDPDLLTAEQIAEIIEDRGFDATIVDSGKVAADKSGKDAGSVGNVAVTTVAIEGMTCGACTSAVEGGFKDVDGVLKFNISLLAERAVITHDVTKLSPEQIAEIIDDRGFDAEVLSTQAATVHQSASSSTAQFKVYGVPDASAAENLEAALAAIHGVDSVSLSLASSRLTVTHQSNVIGLRAIVEAVEAQGYNALVADSQDNNAQLESLAKTREIGEWRTAFRTSLAFAIPVFILGMILPMCAPSLDFGKLELIPGLFLGDVICLVLTIPVQFGIGKRFYISAWKSLKHRSPTMDVLVTLGTSCAFFFSVLTMLVSLIMPPHSRPSTIFDTSTMLLTFVTLGRYLESNAKGQTSKALSRLMSLAPSMATIYVDPIAAEKAAEAWDKDPSTPKTPRLGGSAQEEKSIPTELLQLGDIVILRPGDKLPSDGVLVRGETFVDESMVTGEAMPVQKRVGDNVIGGTVNGDGRVDFRVTRAGRDTQLSQIVKLVQDAQTTRAPIQRLADTLAGYFVPMILILGLSTFLCWMVLSHVLPNPPKIFLQDSSGGKIMVCVKLCISVIVFACPCALGLATPTAVMVGTGIGAENGILIKGGAALERTTKVTQIVLDKTGTITHGKMSVVQSVLEAEWSGNEMRRRMWWTIVGLSEMGSEHPVGKAILAGARQELDVEVEGVVEGSVGEFKVTVGKGINALVEPASAVDRSRYRALIGNVAFLQNNGIDVPEDAIEASERVDSDANKTGKGPATGTSHIFVAIDGKYSGHIALADSIKEGAAAAISVIHKMGVKTAIVTGDQRSTALSVAAAVGIPPENVYAGVSPDQKQEIIKQIQSQGEVVAMVGDGINDSPALATADVGIAMASGTDVAMEAADMVLMRPTDLMDIPSALDLTRCIFRRIKLNLAWACMYNVVGLPIAMGFFLPIGFHMHPMMAGFAMACSSVSVVVSSLLLKLWKRPRWMDEAAAEQRGGLQWKSGRGIMGWMREMFGKRRVKKDEGYVPLQNLDL
;
A
#
# COMPACT_ATOMS: atom_id res chain seq x y z
N MET A 1 -32.60 -16.47 -56.50
CA MET A 1 -32.28 -17.84 -56.97
C MET A 1 -32.79 -18.81 -55.92
N ALA A 2 -33.28 -19.99 -56.30
CA ALA A 2 -33.52 -21.13 -55.40
C ALA A 2 -32.30 -22.09 -55.48
N PRO A 3 -32.17 -23.17 -54.69
CA PRO A 3 -33.20 -24.16 -54.30
C PRO A 3 -33.65 -24.00 -52.82
N ALA A 4 -34.74 -24.58 -52.28
CA ALA A 4 -35.53 -25.81 -52.56
C ALA A 4 -34.84 -27.12 -52.04
N TYR A 5 -35.53 -28.12 -51.48
CA TYR A 5 -36.94 -28.25 -51.06
C TYR A 5 -37.09 -29.36 -49.98
N ILE A 6 -38.29 -29.53 -49.43
CA ILE A 6 -38.85 -30.80 -48.85
C ILE A 6 -38.33 -31.21 -47.45
N LYS A 7 -39.09 -31.88 -46.56
CA LYS A 7 -40.54 -31.91 -46.16
C LYS A 7 -40.69 -32.98 -45.05
N VAL A 8 -41.50 -32.74 -44.01
CA VAL A 8 -41.71 -33.70 -42.89
C VAL A 8 -42.64 -34.86 -43.30
N PRO A 9 -42.39 -36.08 -42.79
CA PRO A 9 -43.44 -37.02 -42.37
C PRO A 9 -43.31 -37.42 -40.87
N PRO A 10 -44.42 -37.74 -40.17
CA PRO A 10 -44.43 -38.05 -38.74
C PRO A 10 -44.13 -39.53 -38.44
N LYS A 11 -44.09 -39.89 -37.16
CA LYS A 11 -44.29 -41.28 -36.72
C LYS A 11 -45.05 -41.35 -35.40
N ASP A 12 -46.24 -41.94 -35.45
CA ASP A 12 -47.20 -42.04 -34.35
C ASP A 12 -46.96 -43.24 -33.41
N THR A 13 -47.67 -43.25 -32.28
CA THR A 13 -48.07 -44.42 -31.44
C THR A 13 -46.96 -45.23 -30.74
N ASP A 14 -47.15 -45.78 -29.53
CA ASP A 14 -48.18 -45.57 -28.49
C ASP A 14 -47.66 -46.14 -27.15
N ASN A 15 -48.09 -45.56 -26.01
CA ASN A 15 -48.71 -46.29 -24.87
C ASN A 15 -48.97 -45.41 -23.63
N VAL A 16 -50.20 -44.89 -23.58
CA VAL A 16 -51.10 -44.76 -22.40
C VAL A 16 -50.48 -44.55 -21.00
N ALA A 17 -50.72 -43.35 -20.45
CA ALA A 17 -51.03 -43.14 -19.03
C ALA A 17 -52.21 -42.16 -18.91
N LEU A 18 -53.03 -42.28 -17.86
CA LEU A 18 -54.32 -41.56 -17.77
C LEU A 18 -54.19 -40.09 -17.33
N SER A 19 -55.13 -39.27 -17.79
CA SER A 19 -55.27 -37.87 -17.39
C SER A 19 -55.94 -37.70 -16.02
N VAL A 20 -55.41 -36.77 -15.22
CA VAL A 20 -56.02 -36.22 -14.01
C VAL A 20 -55.91 -34.68 -14.12
N PRO A 21 -56.96 -33.89 -13.83
CA PRO A 21 -56.99 -32.46 -14.13
C PRO A 21 -56.09 -31.63 -13.21
N ARG A 22 -55.53 -30.53 -13.74
CA ARG A 22 -54.71 -29.55 -13.01
C ARG A 22 -55.50 -28.87 -11.88
N SER A 23 -54.94 -28.88 -10.68
CA SER A 23 -55.27 -27.92 -9.61
C SER A 23 -54.27 -26.75 -9.63
N PRO A 24 -54.72 -25.48 -9.65
CA PRO A 24 -53.80 -24.33 -9.57
C PRO A 24 -53.32 -24.13 -8.12
N GLY A 25 -52.06 -24.48 -7.83
CA GLY A 25 -51.55 -24.39 -6.45
C GLY A 25 -50.18 -25.01 -6.17
N ALA A 26 -49.30 -25.12 -7.17
CA ALA A 26 -47.90 -25.52 -6.97
C ALA A 26 -46.99 -24.36 -7.43
N GLY A 27 -45.96 -24.04 -6.65
CA GLY A 27 -44.90 -23.13 -7.07
C GLY A 27 -43.98 -23.79 -8.09
N ALA A 28 -43.40 -23.00 -9.00
CA ALA A 28 -42.41 -23.48 -9.94
C ALA A 28 -41.18 -24.05 -9.20
N HIS A 29 -40.80 -25.28 -9.50
CA HIS A 29 -39.61 -25.91 -8.93
C HIS A 29 -38.39 -25.46 -9.74
N PHE A 30 -37.90 -24.26 -9.45
CA PHE A 30 -36.69 -23.74 -10.10
C PHE A 30 -35.48 -24.63 -9.80
N ALA A 31 -34.89 -25.18 -10.85
CA ALA A 31 -33.57 -25.79 -10.86
C ALA A 31 -32.52 -24.74 -11.27
N THR A 32 -31.31 -24.86 -10.76
CA THR A 32 -30.21 -23.94 -11.09
C THR A 32 -29.26 -24.60 -12.08
N THR A 33 -29.17 -24.05 -13.29
CA THR A 33 -28.20 -24.50 -14.31
C THR A 33 -27.03 -23.53 -14.36
N THR A 34 -25.82 -24.07 -14.22
CA THR A 34 -24.57 -23.32 -14.42
C THR A 34 -23.95 -23.72 -15.76
N LEU A 35 -23.67 -22.73 -16.61
CA LEU A 35 -22.95 -22.91 -17.88
C LEU A 35 -21.64 -22.14 -17.86
N ARG A 36 -20.62 -22.70 -18.53
CA ARG A 36 -19.50 -21.92 -19.08
C ARG A 36 -19.98 -21.18 -20.34
N VAL A 37 -19.48 -19.96 -20.55
CA VAL A 37 -19.82 -19.09 -21.68
C VAL A 37 -18.54 -18.41 -22.18
N ASP A 38 -17.98 -18.94 -23.26
CA ASP A 38 -16.70 -18.50 -23.81
C ASP A 38 -16.86 -17.28 -24.73
N GLY A 39 -15.79 -16.48 -24.87
CA GLY A 39 -15.75 -15.33 -25.79
C GLY A 39 -16.32 -14.00 -25.25
N MET A 40 -16.79 -13.96 -24.00
CA MET A 40 -17.20 -12.70 -23.36
C MET A 40 -15.97 -11.82 -23.04
N THR A 41 -15.94 -10.57 -23.54
CA THR A 41 -14.78 -9.68 -23.42
C THR A 41 -15.04 -8.34 -22.72
N CYS A 42 -16.30 -8.00 -22.43
CA CYS A 42 -16.67 -6.79 -21.68
C CYS A 42 -18.08 -6.89 -21.08
N GLY A 43 -18.46 -5.94 -20.21
CA GLY A 43 -19.81 -5.88 -19.63
C GLY A 43 -20.95 -5.67 -20.63
N ALA A 44 -20.67 -5.29 -21.89
CA ALA A 44 -21.68 -5.30 -22.95
C ALA A 44 -21.98 -6.74 -23.44
N CYS A 45 -21.03 -7.68 -23.32
CA CYS A 45 -21.25 -9.09 -23.59
C CYS A 45 -22.18 -9.71 -22.54
N THR A 46 -21.91 -9.49 -21.24
CA THR A 46 -22.78 -10.00 -20.18
C THR A 46 -24.20 -9.44 -20.30
N SER A 47 -24.35 -8.14 -20.56
CA SER A 47 -25.65 -7.51 -20.84
C SER A 47 -26.35 -8.08 -22.08
N ALA A 48 -25.63 -8.59 -23.09
CA ALA A 48 -26.22 -9.22 -24.27
C ALA A 48 -26.73 -10.65 -23.99
N VAL A 49 -26.03 -11.39 -23.12
CA VAL A 49 -26.43 -12.73 -22.63
C VAL A 49 -27.59 -12.61 -21.61
N GLU A 50 -27.55 -11.65 -20.69
CA GLU A 50 -28.68 -11.34 -19.80
C GLU A 50 -29.93 -10.89 -20.57
N ALA A 51 -29.75 -10.15 -21.67
CA ALA A 51 -30.82 -9.84 -22.62
C ALA A 51 -31.18 -11.02 -23.54
N GLY A 52 -30.53 -12.18 -23.39
CA GLY A 52 -30.93 -13.48 -23.94
C GLY A 52 -32.28 -13.91 -23.38
N PHE A 53 -32.37 -13.89 -22.05
CA PHE A 53 -33.42 -14.54 -21.28
C PHE A 53 -34.59 -13.63 -20.88
N LYS A 54 -34.53 -12.32 -21.20
CA LYS A 54 -35.58 -11.35 -20.85
C LYS A 54 -36.85 -11.60 -21.66
N GLY A 55 -37.85 -12.20 -21.01
CA GLY A 55 -39.14 -12.55 -21.61
C GLY A 55 -39.23 -14.00 -22.12
N VAL A 56 -38.33 -14.88 -21.68
CA VAL A 56 -38.42 -16.33 -21.92
C VAL A 56 -39.25 -16.96 -20.80
N ASP A 57 -40.36 -17.62 -21.15
CA ASP A 57 -41.21 -18.32 -20.19
C ASP A 57 -40.43 -19.45 -19.49
N GLY A 58 -40.67 -19.63 -18.18
CA GLY A 58 -39.98 -20.62 -17.36
C GLY A 58 -38.62 -20.20 -16.80
N VAL A 59 -38.02 -19.11 -17.29
CA VAL A 59 -36.76 -18.57 -16.74
C VAL A 59 -37.03 -17.62 -15.58
N GLY A 60 -36.32 -17.83 -14.46
CA GLY A 60 -36.38 -17.00 -13.26
C GLY A 60 -35.26 -15.95 -13.26
N ASN A 61 -34.25 -16.15 -12.39
CA ASN A 61 -33.11 -15.25 -12.27
C ASN A 61 -31.95 -15.69 -13.18
N VAL A 62 -31.23 -14.71 -13.75
CA VAL A 62 -30.14 -14.91 -14.71
C VAL A 62 -28.97 -14.01 -14.29
N SER A 63 -27.80 -14.60 -14.07
CA SER A 63 -26.59 -13.90 -13.64
C SER A 63 -25.41 -14.30 -14.52
N VAL A 64 -24.69 -13.34 -15.10
CA VAL A 64 -23.61 -13.60 -16.05
C VAL A 64 -22.31 -12.95 -15.57
N SER A 65 -21.32 -13.78 -15.21
CA SER A 65 -20.03 -13.34 -14.70
C SER A 65 -18.98 -13.31 -15.81
N LEU A 66 -18.59 -12.10 -16.22
CA LEU A 66 -17.45 -11.88 -17.13
C LEU A 66 -16.13 -12.43 -16.54
N VAL A 67 -15.96 -12.34 -15.22
CA VAL A 67 -14.71 -12.68 -14.52
C VAL A 67 -14.50 -14.19 -14.41
N MET A 68 -15.58 -14.97 -14.49
CA MET A 68 -15.55 -16.44 -14.34
C MET A 68 -15.93 -17.18 -15.63
N GLU A 69 -16.19 -16.46 -16.73
CA GLU A 69 -16.67 -16.99 -18.01
C GLU A 69 -17.88 -17.95 -17.82
N ARG A 70 -18.84 -17.53 -16.99
CA ARG A 70 -19.99 -18.35 -16.58
C ARG A 70 -21.31 -17.59 -16.58
N ALA A 71 -22.39 -18.30 -16.89
CA ALA A 71 -23.77 -17.89 -16.66
C ALA A 71 -24.46 -18.86 -15.70
N VAL A 72 -25.21 -18.33 -14.74
CA VAL A 72 -26.06 -19.10 -13.83
C VAL A 72 -27.50 -18.69 -14.08
N ILE A 73 -28.33 -19.66 -14.47
CA ILE A 73 -29.75 -19.46 -14.79
C ILE A 73 -30.60 -20.34 -13.87
N MET A 74 -31.50 -19.72 -13.13
CA MET A 74 -32.60 -20.42 -12.46
C MET A 74 -33.75 -20.60 -13.45
N HIS A 75 -34.24 -21.82 -13.63
CA HIS A 75 -35.27 -22.17 -14.61
C HIS A 75 -36.21 -23.25 -14.07
N ASP A 76 -37.46 -23.28 -14.53
CA ASP A 76 -38.33 -24.44 -14.32
C ASP A 76 -38.00 -25.51 -15.38
N PRO A 77 -37.40 -26.66 -15.00
CA PRO A 77 -36.97 -27.69 -15.94
C PRO A 77 -38.14 -28.45 -16.61
N GLN A 78 -39.39 -28.13 -16.25
CA GLN A 78 -40.59 -28.62 -16.95
C GLN A 78 -41.09 -27.65 -18.05
N VAL A 79 -40.51 -26.45 -18.13
CA VAL A 79 -40.90 -25.39 -19.09
C VAL A 79 -39.79 -25.10 -20.10
N ILE A 80 -38.54 -25.13 -19.66
CA ILE A 80 -37.34 -24.96 -20.50
C ILE A 80 -36.22 -25.85 -19.95
N SER A 81 -35.41 -26.48 -20.80
CA SER A 81 -34.32 -27.37 -20.39
C SER A 81 -32.96 -26.66 -20.34
N ALA A 82 -31.96 -27.32 -19.74
CA ALA A 82 -30.58 -26.84 -19.73
C ALA A 82 -29.97 -26.74 -21.15
N ASP A 83 -30.39 -27.59 -22.08
CA ASP A 83 -29.95 -27.55 -23.48
C ASP A 83 -30.59 -26.37 -24.25
N ASP A 84 -31.87 -26.08 -24.02
CA ASP A 84 -32.53 -24.88 -24.58
C ASP A 84 -31.87 -23.59 -24.06
N ILE A 85 -31.44 -23.57 -22.79
CA ILE A 85 -30.70 -22.45 -22.19
C ILE A 85 -29.33 -22.28 -22.84
N LYS A 86 -28.63 -23.37 -23.16
CA LYS A 86 -27.37 -23.34 -23.93
C LYS A 86 -27.61 -22.75 -25.32
N GLU A 87 -28.63 -23.22 -26.05
CA GLU A 87 -28.95 -22.73 -27.40
C GLU A 87 -29.23 -21.21 -27.41
N ILE A 88 -29.95 -20.68 -26.39
CA ILE A 88 -30.21 -19.23 -26.23
C ILE A 88 -28.92 -18.40 -26.07
N ILE A 89 -27.83 -18.96 -25.55
CA ILE A 89 -26.54 -18.26 -25.41
C ILE A 89 -25.74 -18.33 -26.73
N GLU A 90 -25.77 -19.48 -27.39
CA GLU A 90 -25.11 -19.69 -28.70
C GLU A 90 -25.76 -18.82 -29.79
N ASP A 91 -27.09 -18.64 -29.75
CA ASP A 91 -27.84 -17.69 -30.60
C ASP A 91 -27.44 -16.21 -30.39
N ARG A 92 -26.75 -15.89 -29.29
CA ARG A 92 -26.17 -14.56 -29.03
C ARG A 92 -24.69 -14.45 -29.42
N GLY A 93 -24.10 -15.50 -29.99
CA GLY A 93 -22.74 -15.52 -30.51
C GLY A 93 -21.67 -15.78 -29.46
N PHE A 94 -22.00 -16.54 -28.41
CA PHE A 94 -21.06 -17.00 -27.38
C PHE A 94 -21.19 -18.52 -27.23
N ASP A 95 -20.09 -19.26 -27.35
CA ASP A 95 -20.10 -20.72 -27.22
C ASP A 95 -20.40 -21.10 -25.75
N ALA A 96 -21.29 -22.08 -25.53
CA ALA A 96 -21.78 -22.40 -24.18
C ALA A 96 -21.77 -23.90 -23.85
N GLU A 97 -21.46 -24.23 -22.59
CA GLU A 97 -21.37 -25.61 -22.10
C GLU A 97 -21.99 -25.75 -20.71
N VAL A 98 -22.95 -26.67 -20.55
CA VAL A 98 -23.59 -26.96 -19.26
C VAL A 98 -22.61 -27.67 -18.32
N LEU A 99 -22.35 -27.07 -17.15
CA LEU A 99 -21.47 -27.62 -16.11
C LEU A 99 -22.25 -28.41 -15.06
N THR A 100 -23.34 -27.83 -14.53
CA THR A 100 -24.24 -28.48 -13.56
C THR A 100 -25.70 -28.08 -13.78
N THR A 101 -26.62 -28.91 -13.32
CA THR A 101 -28.06 -28.61 -13.22
C THR A 101 -28.60 -29.19 -11.92
N ASP A 102 -28.77 -28.33 -10.92
CA ASP A 102 -29.06 -28.74 -9.55
C ASP A 102 -30.57 -28.70 -9.26
N LEU A 103 -31.11 -29.85 -8.83
CA LEU A 103 -32.54 -30.09 -8.59
C LEU A 103 -32.83 -30.16 -7.07
N PRO A 104 -33.75 -29.34 -6.52
CA PRO A 104 -34.05 -29.35 -5.09
C PRO A 104 -34.82 -30.61 -4.65
N SER A 105 -34.31 -31.30 -3.63
CA SER A 105 -34.86 -32.54 -3.09
C SER A 105 -35.95 -32.28 -2.02
N PRO A 106 -37.06 -33.05 -1.96
CA PRO A 106 -38.18 -32.76 -1.07
C PRO A 106 -37.90 -33.10 0.41
N VAL A 107 -37.97 -32.07 1.27
CA VAL A 107 -37.74 -32.19 2.72
C VAL A 107 -38.90 -32.90 3.44
N GLY A 108 -38.58 -33.91 4.24
CA GLY A 108 -39.55 -34.63 5.07
C GLY A 108 -39.91 -33.86 6.35
N LYS A 109 -41.21 -33.74 6.64
CA LYS A 109 -41.70 -33.09 7.87
C LYS A 109 -41.37 -33.89 9.13
N ARG A 110 -41.01 -33.20 10.22
CA ARG A 110 -41.20 -33.66 11.61
C ARG A 110 -42.03 -32.65 12.40
N PHE A 111 -42.51 -33.09 13.56
CA PHE A 111 -43.62 -32.49 14.29
C PHE A 111 -43.19 -31.33 15.19
N ASN A 112 -44.09 -30.35 15.36
CA ASN A 112 -44.14 -29.53 16.57
C ASN A 112 -44.85 -30.33 17.67
N GLU A 113 -44.39 -30.20 18.91
CA GLU A 113 -45.27 -30.19 20.08
C GLU A 113 -44.69 -29.25 21.14
N THR A 114 -45.52 -28.40 21.72
CA THR A 114 -45.14 -27.28 22.61
C THR A 114 -45.71 -27.50 24.00
N LEU A 115 -44.90 -27.34 25.06
CA LEU A 115 -45.40 -27.26 26.44
C LEU A 115 -44.41 -26.52 27.37
N TYR A 116 -44.88 -25.35 27.84
CA TYR A 116 -44.74 -24.65 29.12
C TYR A 116 -43.60 -24.90 30.15
N ASP A 117 -43.21 -23.77 30.75
CA ASP A 117 -42.60 -23.53 32.09
C ASP A 117 -41.15 -24.06 32.32
N ASP A 118 -40.33 -23.48 33.21
CA ASP A 118 -40.59 -22.57 34.34
C ASP A 118 -39.46 -21.50 34.55
N GLU A 119 -39.70 -20.47 35.38
CA GLU A 119 -38.69 -19.45 35.74
C GLU A 119 -37.81 -19.88 36.94
N ASN A 120 -36.66 -20.54 36.71
CA ASN A 120 -35.64 -20.77 37.76
C ASN A 120 -34.59 -19.65 37.80
N ASP A 121 -34.36 -19.12 39.01
CA ASP A 121 -33.72 -17.84 39.26
C ASP A 121 -32.23 -18.02 39.66
N PHE A 122 -31.44 -18.52 38.70
CA PHE A 122 -30.02 -18.88 38.84
C PHE A 122 -29.11 -17.72 39.30
N VAL A 123 -28.11 -18.04 40.13
CA VAL A 123 -27.10 -17.12 40.66
C VAL A 123 -25.74 -17.41 40.03
N THR A 124 -24.97 -16.38 39.72
CA THR A 124 -23.56 -16.54 39.31
C THR A 124 -22.66 -16.29 40.50
N THR A 125 -21.84 -17.29 40.86
CA THR A 125 -20.83 -17.21 41.93
C THR A 125 -19.43 -17.33 41.32
N THR A 126 -18.52 -16.44 41.74
CA THR A 126 -17.11 -16.45 41.35
C THR A 126 -16.26 -16.82 42.55
N VAL A 127 -15.42 -17.83 42.39
CA VAL A 127 -14.53 -18.37 43.44
C VAL A 127 -13.08 -18.28 42.97
N ALA A 128 -12.18 -17.73 43.78
CA ALA A 128 -10.74 -17.81 43.58
C ALA A 128 -10.21 -19.12 44.20
N ILE A 129 -9.29 -19.78 43.51
CA ILE A 129 -8.86 -21.16 43.79
C ILE A 129 -7.33 -21.18 43.74
N GLU A 130 -6.69 -21.16 44.91
CA GLU A 130 -5.23 -21.10 45.00
C GLU A 130 -4.59 -22.48 44.72
N GLY A 131 -3.38 -22.49 44.14
CA GLY A 131 -2.59 -23.70 43.91
C GLY A 131 -2.82 -24.44 42.57
N MET A 132 -3.71 -23.96 41.70
CA MET A 132 -3.90 -24.55 40.36
C MET A 132 -2.73 -24.24 39.42
N THR A 133 -1.94 -25.26 39.05
CA THR A 133 -0.69 -25.08 38.29
C THR A 133 -0.66 -25.69 36.89
N CYS A 134 -1.65 -26.52 36.51
CA CYS A 134 -1.74 -27.10 35.17
C CYS A 134 -3.16 -27.59 34.83
N GLY A 135 -3.41 -27.99 33.57
CA GLY A 135 -4.70 -28.52 33.11
C GLY A 135 -5.18 -29.82 33.78
N ALA A 136 -4.32 -30.50 34.53
CA ALA A 136 -4.75 -31.61 35.39
C ALA A 136 -5.47 -31.11 36.66
N CYS A 137 -5.12 -29.92 37.16
CA CYS A 137 -5.80 -29.28 38.29
C CYS A 137 -7.23 -28.89 37.91
N THR A 138 -7.43 -28.21 36.76
CA THR A 138 -8.77 -27.87 36.27
C THR A 138 -9.61 -29.11 36.02
N SER A 139 -9.04 -30.15 35.41
CA SER A 139 -9.73 -31.44 35.21
C SER A 139 -10.20 -32.08 36.52
N ALA A 140 -9.46 -31.90 37.63
CA ALA A 140 -9.82 -32.42 38.95
C ALA A 140 -10.94 -31.63 39.64
N VAL A 141 -10.96 -30.29 39.45
CA VAL A 141 -12.00 -29.39 39.98
C VAL A 141 -13.27 -29.45 39.12
N GLU A 142 -13.18 -29.50 37.79
CA GLU A 142 -14.31 -29.81 36.89
C GLU A 142 -14.92 -31.18 37.20
N GLY A 143 -14.07 -32.18 37.50
CA GLY A 143 -14.48 -33.47 38.04
C GLY A 143 -15.06 -33.40 39.46
N GLY A 144 -15.07 -32.23 40.11
CA GLY A 144 -15.82 -31.92 41.32
C GLY A 144 -17.31 -31.85 41.06
N PHE A 145 -17.70 -31.19 39.97
CA PHE A 145 -19.06 -30.68 39.77
C PHE A 145 -19.91 -31.47 38.76
N LYS A 146 -19.34 -32.47 38.08
CA LYS A 146 -20.04 -33.28 37.04
C LYS A 146 -21.26 -34.05 37.54
N ASP A 147 -21.29 -34.42 38.81
CA ASP A 147 -22.38 -35.19 39.44
C ASP A 147 -23.17 -34.35 40.48
N VAL A 148 -22.96 -33.03 40.52
CA VAL A 148 -23.57 -32.12 41.51
C VAL A 148 -24.86 -31.50 40.93
N PRO A 149 -26.05 -31.74 41.52
CA PRO A 149 -27.29 -31.16 41.04
C PRO A 149 -27.35 -29.65 41.34
N GLY A 150 -28.02 -28.89 40.46
CA GLY A 150 -28.22 -27.45 40.61
C GLY A 150 -27.29 -26.56 39.78
N ILE A 151 -26.25 -27.11 39.14
CA ILE A 151 -25.31 -26.34 38.31
C ILE A 151 -25.79 -26.26 36.85
N LYS A 152 -25.74 -25.06 36.28
CA LYS A 152 -26.15 -24.76 34.90
C LYS A 152 -24.95 -24.56 33.97
N THR A 153 -23.97 -23.78 34.40
CA THR A 153 -22.69 -23.63 33.71
C THR A 153 -21.54 -23.58 34.72
N PHE A 154 -20.39 -24.12 34.32
CA PHE A 154 -19.15 -24.13 35.11
C PHE A 154 -17.99 -23.79 34.19
N SER A 155 -17.18 -22.81 34.56
CA SER A 155 -15.99 -22.39 33.80
C SER A 155 -14.84 -22.09 34.75
N ILE A 156 -13.63 -22.51 34.38
CA ILE A 156 -12.44 -22.37 35.23
C ILE A 156 -11.23 -21.87 34.44
N SER A 157 -10.52 -20.89 34.99
CA SER A 157 -9.44 -20.17 34.33
C SER A 157 -8.15 -20.27 35.15
N LEU A 158 -7.20 -21.06 34.64
CA LEU A 158 -5.83 -21.17 35.18
C LEU A 158 -5.09 -19.83 35.20
N LEU A 159 -5.28 -19.00 34.17
CA LEU A 159 -4.57 -17.73 34.02
C LEU A 159 -4.98 -16.66 35.04
N SER A 160 -6.10 -16.87 35.75
CA SER A 160 -6.64 -15.94 36.74
C SER A 160 -6.98 -16.61 38.07
N GLU A 161 -6.59 -17.89 38.26
CA GLU A 161 -6.83 -18.71 39.45
C GLU A 161 -8.28 -18.63 39.97
N ARG A 162 -9.27 -18.74 39.06
CA ARG A 162 -10.70 -18.56 39.37
C ARG A 162 -11.62 -19.52 38.64
N ALA A 163 -12.73 -19.87 39.27
CA ALA A 163 -13.92 -20.46 38.66
C ALA A 163 -15.10 -19.48 38.67
N VAL A 164 -15.95 -19.56 37.65
CA VAL A 164 -17.24 -18.85 37.53
C VAL A 164 -18.32 -19.90 37.30
N ILE A 165 -19.35 -19.88 38.13
CA ILE A 165 -20.27 -21.00 38.31
C ILE A 165 -21.69 -20.44 38.39
N GLU A 166 -22.55 -20.80 37.42
CA GLU A 166 -23.98 -20.53 37.48
C GLU A 166 -24.70 -21.70 38.15
N HIS A 167 -25.38 -21.44 39.25
CA HIS A 167 -26.06 -22.46 40.05
C HIS A 167 -27.40 -21.98 40.59
N ASP A 168 -28.26 -22.93 40.94
CA ASP A 168 -29.52 -22.69 41.61
C ASP A 168 -29.28 -22.57 43.13
N PRO A 169 -29.49 -21.38 43.74
CA PRO A 169 -29.11 -21.11 45.13
C PRO A 169 -29.92 -21.90 46.16
N ASP A 170 -31.09 -22.44 45.78
CA ASP A 170 -31.92 -23.26 46.67
C ASP A 170 -31.49 -24.74 46.66
N LEU A 171 -30.66 -25.16 45.70
CA LEU A 171 -30.12 -26.53 45.57
C LEU A 171 -28.64 -26.64 45.96
N LEU A 172 -27.86 -25.57 45.77
CA LEU A 172 -26.43 -25.52 46.04
C LEU A 172 -26.06 -24.11 46.52
N THR A 173 -25.36 -23.98 47.65
CA THR A 173 -24.95 -22.65 48.16
C THR A 173 -23.53 -22.27 47.74
N ALA A 174 -23.20 -20.98 47.78
CA ALA A 174 -21.86 -20.49 47.43
C ALA A 174 -20.76 -21.07 48.35
N GLU A 175 -21.10 -21.34 49.61
CA GLU A 175 -20.21 -21.99 50.59
C GLU A 175 -19.98 -23.47 50.26
N GLN A 176 -21.03 -24.20 49.85
CA GLN A 176 -20.91 -25.59 49.40
C GLN A 176 -20.07 -25.72 48.14
N ILE A 177 -20.12 -24.72 47.24
CA ILE A 177 -19.26 -24.65 46.06
C ILE A 177 -17.78 -24.52 46.47
N ALA A 178 -17.46 -23.71 47.48
CA ALA A 178 -16.10 -23.62 48.01
C ALA A 178 -15.66 -24.94 48.67
N GLU A 179 -16.52 -25.53 49.52
CA GLU A 179 -16.28 -26.82 50.19
C GLU A 179 -15.97 -27.96 49.19
N ILE A 180 -16.70 -28.02 48.05
CA ILE A 180 -16.44 -29.00 46.98
C ILE A 180 -15.08 -28.80 46.28
N ILE A 181 -14.52 -27.58 46.29
CA ILE A 181 -13.19 -27.28 45.73
C ILE A 181 -12.10 -27.65 46.75
N GLU A 182 -12.30 -27.32 48.03
CA GLU A 182 -11.41 -27.69 49.14
C GLU A 182 -11.28 -29.21 49.29
N ASP A 183 -12.39 -29.95 49.14
CA ASP A 183 -12.43 -31.44 49.09
C ASP A 183 -11.60 -32.04 47.93
N ARG A 184 -11.22 -31.23 46.93
CA ARG A 184 -10.30 -31.62 45.83
C ARG A 184 -8.86 -31.16 46.02
N GLY A 185 -8.56 -30.54 47.16
CA GLY A 185 -7.19 -30.18 47.58
C GLY A 185 -6.71 -28.82 47.08
N PHE A 186 -7.62 -27.86 46.86
CA PHE A 186 -7.32 -26.49 46.48
C PHE A 186 -8.05 -25.51 47.41
N ASP A 187 -7.35 -24.54 47.99
CA ASP A 187 -7.96 -23.56 48.91
C ASP A 187 -8.89 -22.61 48.13
N ALA A 188 -10.12 -22.42 48.60
CA ALA A 188 -11.19 -21.78 47.83
C ALA A 188 -11.79 -20.56 48.55
N THR A 189 -11.82 -19.39 47.89
CA THR A 189 -12.39 -18.16 48.45
C THR A 189 -13.44 -17.53 47.54
N ILE A 190 -14.63 -17.29 48.07
CA ILE A 190 -15.73 -16.67 47.32
C ILE A 190 -15.40 -15.19 47.11
N VAL A 191 -15.35 -14.75 45.85
CA VAL A 191 -14.99 -13.39 45.44
C VAL A 191 -16.24 -12.53 45.22
N ASP A 192 -17.27 -13.11 44.59
CA ASP A 192 -18.55 -12.46 44.30
C ASP A 192 -19.65 -13.51 44.14
N SER A 193 -20.90 -13.14 44.43
CA SER A 193 -22.07 -14.02 44.28
C SER A 193 -23.34 -13.17 44.15
N GLY A 194 -23.96 -13.16 42.97
CA GLY A 194 -25.08 -12.26 42.70
C GLY A 194 -25.98 -12.67 41.53
N LYS A 195 -27.18 -12.08 41.48
CA LYS A 195 -28.12 -12.18 40.37
C LYS A 195 -27.90 -11.03 39.39
N VAL A 196 -27.80 -11.34 38.10
CA VAL A 196 -27.59 -10.34 37.04
C VAL A 196 -28.89 -9.58 36.78
N ALA A 197 -28.98 -8.35 37.30
CA ALA A 197 -30.04 -7.39 36.96
C ALA A 197 -29.47 -6.25 36.11
N ALA A 198 -30.26 -5.75 35.15
CA ALA A 198 -29.79 -4.80 34.16
C ALA A 198 -29.45 -3.40 34.74
N ASP A 199 -28.28 -2.91 34.34
CA ASP A 199 -27.73 -1.55 34.39
C ASP A 199 -28.38 -0.51 35.33
N LYS A 200 -27.61 -0.09 36.34
CA LYS A 200 -27.67 1.26 36.92
C LYS A 200 -26.34 1.65 37.57
N SER A 201 -25.69 2.67 37.01
CA SER A 201 -24.42 3.21 37.51
C SER A 201 -24.55 3.91 38.89
N GLY A 202 -23.55 3.71 39.77
CA GLY A 202 -23.72 3.91 41.22
C GLY A 202 -22.53 4.40 42.07
N LYS A 203 -21.41 4.83 41.46
CA LYS A 203 -20.19 5.49 42.03
C LYS A 203 -18.97 4.64 42.46
N ASP A 204 -17.84 5.36 42.43
CA ASP A 204 -16.58 5.21 43.20
C ASP A 204 -15.71 3.95 43.00
N ALA A 205 -14.93 3.89 41.91
CA ALA A 205 -13.48 4.19 41.93
C ALA A 205 -12.73 3.82 40.62
N GLY A 206 -11.69 4.59 40.26
CA GLY A 206 -10.67 4.21 39.27
C GLY A 206 -11.02 4.51 37.80
N SER A 207 -10.13 5.21 37.09
CA SER A 207 -10.35 5.64 35.70
C SER A 207 -9.79 4.67 34.65
N VAL A 208 -10.63 4.24 33.71
CA VAL A 208 -10.25 3.69 32.40
C VAL A 208 -10.97 4.52 31.32
N GLY A 209 -10.31 4.76 30.18
CA GLY A 209 -10.66 5.88 29.28
C GLY A 209 -11.87 5.66 28.35
N ASN A 210 -12.81 6.60 28.34
CA ASN A 210 -13.99 6.65 27.46
C ASN A 210 -13.65 7.17 26.05
N VAL A 211 -12.74 6.50 25.35
CA VAL A 211 -12.39 6.87 23.97
C VAL A 211 -13.39 6.26 22.98
N ALA A 212 -13.77 7.00 21.94
CA ALA A 212 -14.55 6.51 20.81
C ALA A 212 -14.04 7.05 19.47
N VAL A 213 -14.33 6.32 18.40
CA VAL A 213 -14.11 6.71 17.01
C VAL A 213 -15.45 7.04 16.36
N THR A 214 -15.67 8.31 16.06
CA THR A 214 -16.86 8.78 15.32
C THR A 214 -16.51 9.03 13.86
N THR A 215 -17.31 8.48 12.95
CA THR A 215 -17.25 8.74 11.51
C THR A 215 -18.40 9.66 11.13
N VAL A 216 -18.09 10.77 10.47
CA VAL A 216 -19.03 11.82 10.06
C VAL A 216 -18.96 11.99 8.55
N ALA A 217 -20.10 11.94 7.87
CA ALA A 217 -20.24 12.40 6.49
C ALA A 217 -20.24 13.93 6.48
N ILE A 218 -19.52 14.54 5.53
CA ILE A 218 -19.38 15.99 5.45
C ILE A 218 -19.69 16.39 4.00
N GLU A 219 -20.93 16.82 3.76
CA GLU A 219 -21.33 17.21 2.42
C GLU A 219 -20.57 18.46 1.96
N GLY A 220 -20.31 18.47 0.66
CA GLY A 220 -19.89 19.67 -0.03
C GLY A 220 -18.38 19.91 -0.11
N MET A 221 -17.53 19.10 0.54
CA MET A 221 -16.07 19.23 0.53
C MET A 221 -15.44 19.00 -0.86
N THR A 222 -15.21 20.07 -1.64
CA THR A 222 -14.70 19.95 -3.02
C THR A 222 -13.20 20.23 -3.21
N CYS A 223 -12.46 20.70 -2.20
CA CYS A 223 -11.03 20.97 -2.35
C CYS A 223 -10.22 20.87 -1.04
N GLY A 224 -8.89 20.89 -1.15
CA GLY A 224 -8.00 20.79 0.01
C GLY A 224 -8.08 21.96 1.00
N ALA A 225 -8.67 23.10 0.61
CA ALA A 225 -8.98 24.20 1.53
C ALA A 225 -10.23 23.90 2.37
N CYS A 226 -11.19 23.13 1.85
CA CYS A 226 -12.34 22.66 2.62
C CYS A 226 -11.87 21.78 3.78
N THR A 227 -11.04 20.76 3.51
CA THR A 227 -10.54 19.89 4.58
C THR A 227 -9.77 20.67 5.63
N SER A 228 -8.93 21.64 5.24
CA SER A 228 -8.17 22.42 6.22
C SER A 228 -8.98 23.49 6.96
N ALA A 229 -10.17 23.88 6.48
CA ALA A 229 -11.13 24.66 7.25
C ALA A 229 -11.79 23.82 8.35
N VAL A 230 -12.04 22.53 8.08
CA VAL A 230 -12.56 21.54 9.05
C VAL A 230 -11.47 21.03 9.99
N GLU A 231 -10.25 20.74 9.53
CA GLU A 231 -9.08 20.43 10.38
C GLU A 231 -8.80 21.60 11.35
N GLY A 232 -8.95 22.84 10.89
CA GLY A 232 -8.89 24.04 11.73
C GLY A 232 -10.13 24.25 12.61
N GLY A 233 -11.13 23.37 12.53
CA GLY A 233 -12.24 23.21 13.47
C GLY A 233 -11.81 22.52 14.76
N PHE A 234 -11.04 21.44 14.61
CA PHE A 234 -10.63 20.56 15.71
C PHE A 234 -9.23 20.85 16.26
N LYS A 235 -8.53 21.87 15.74
CA LYS A 235 -7.34 22.42 16.41
C LYS A 235 -7.74 23.09 17.71
N ASP A 236 -6.97 22.79 18.76
CA ASP A 236 -7.11 23.36 20.10
C ASP A 236 -8.47 23.06 20.79
N VAL A 237 -9.21 22.05 20.29
CA VAL A 237 -10.40 21.48 20.92
C VAL A 237 -9.99 20.34 21.87
N ASP A 238 -10.22 20.52 23.17
CA ASP A 238 -9.95 19.48 24.16
C ASP A 238 -10.89 18.27 23.97
N GLY A 239 -10.36 17.06 24.18
CA GLY A 239 -11.05 15.80 23.90
C GLY A 239 -10.75 15.17 22.53
N VAL A 240 -10.17 15.89 21.57
CA VAL A 240 -9.74 15.29 20.28
C VAL A 240 -8.38 14.60 20.44
N LEU A 241 -8.32 13.29 20.20
CA LEU A 241 -7.09 12.49 20.24
C LEU A 241 -6.47 12.29 18.85
N LYS A 242 -7.30 12.10 17.81
CA LYS A 242 -6.86 11.93 16.43
C LYS A 242 -7.94 12.43 15.48
N PHE A 243 -7.56 13.21 14.48
CA PHE A 243 -8.47 13.73 13.46
C PHE A 243 -7.95 13.36 12.07
N ASN A 244 -8.72 12.57 11.32
CA ASN A 244 -8.45 12.20 9.93
C ASN A 244 -9.62 12.64 9.05
N ILE A 245 -9.35 13.19 7.87
CA ILE A 245 -10.39 13.64 6.94
C ILE A 245 -10.06 13.23 5.50
N SER A 246 -11.02 12.59 4.84
CA SER A 246 -10.90 12.11 3.47
C SER A 246 -11.79 12.94 2.54
N LEU A 247 -11.15 13.72 1.68
CA LEU A 247 -11.83 14.44 0.60
C LEU A 247 -12.52 13.47 -0.38
N LEU A 248 -11.90 12.32 -0.66
CA LEU A 248 -12.38 11.36 -1.65
C LEU A 248 -13.60 10.56 -1.18
N ALA A 249 -13.76 10.38 0.13
CA ALA A 249 -14.90 9.70 0.73
C ALA A 249 -15.96 10.65 1.31
N GLU A 250 -15.76 11.97 1.17
CA GLU A 250 -16.56 13.05 1.78
C GLU A 250 -16.87 12.80 3.28
N ARG A 251 -15.84 12.37 4.03
CA ARG A 251 -15.96 11.93 5.44
C ARG A 251 -14.79 12.35 6.32
N ALA A 252 -15.06 12.57 7.60
CA ALA A 252 -14.06 12.61 8.67
C ALA A 252 -14.18 11.40 9.59
N VAL A 253 -13.06 11.01 10.21
CA VAL A 253 -12.95 9.99 11.25
C VAL A 253 -12.20 10.62 12.42
N ILE A 254 -12.88 10.74 13.56
CA ILE A 254 -12.41 11.47 14.74
C ILE A 254 -12.32 10.49 15.90
N THR A 255 -11.13 10.29 16.44
CA THR A 255 -10.93 9.63 17.73
C THR A 255 -10.98 10.69 18.82
N HIS A 256 -11.90 10.53 19.77
CA HIS A 256 -12.23 11.52 20.80
C HIS A 256 -12.56 10.87 22.15
N ASP A 257 -12.45 11.63 23.22
CA ASP A 257 -12.96 11.28 24.56
C ASP A 257 -14.43 11.72 24.68
N VAL A 258 -15.33 10.75 24.78
CA VAL A 258 -16.79 10.94 24.81
C VAL A 258 -17.24 11.77 26.03
N THR A 259 -16.42 11.86 27.08
CA THR A 259 -16.73 12.69 28.26
C THR A 259 -16.40 14.17 28.07
N LYS A 260 -15.57 14.51 27.07
CA LYS A 260 -15.14 15.88 26.77
C LYS A 260 -15.81 16.46 25.53
N LEU A 261 -16.08 15.61 24.54
CA LEU A 261 -16.61 15.98 23.23
C LEU A 261 -17.59 14.89 22.79
N SER A 262 -18.79 15.27 22.37
CA SER A 262 -19.80 14.30 21.89
C SER A 262 -19.79 14.17 20.36
N PRO A 263 -20.32 13.07 19.79
CA PRO A 263 -20.47 12.90 18.34
C PRO A 263 -21.29 14.02 17.67
N GLU A 264 -22.31 14.53 18.38
CA GLU A 264 -23.18 15.60 17.91
C GLU A 264 -22.43 16.95 17.91
N GLN A 265 -21.62 17.21 18.94
CA GLN A 265 -20.74 18.38 18.98
C GLN A 265 -19.67 18.34 17.88
N ILE A 266 -19.20 17.15 17.48
CA ILE A 266 -18.32 17.01 16.32
C ILE A 266 -19.04 17.45 15.04
N ALA A 267 -20.29 17.04 14.82
CA ALA A 267 -21.07 17.50 13.67
C ALA A 267 -21.33 19.02 13.72
N GLU A 268 -21.72 19.56 14.89
CA GLU A 268 -21.95 21.00 15.10
C GLU A 268 -20.69 21.83 14.80
N ILE A 269 -19.49 21.37 15.22
CA ILE A 269 -18.21 22.02 14.90
C ILE A 269 -17.91 22.03 13.39
N ILE A 270 -18.43 21.08 12.62
CA ILE A 270 -18.25 21.01 11.15
C ILE A 270 -19.28 21.92 10.45
N ASP A 271 -20.53 21.90 10.89
CA ASP A 271 -21.61 22.81 10.46
C ASP A 271 -21.23 24.29 10.69
N ASP A 272 -20.59 24.61 11.81
CA ASP A 272 -20.07 25.95 12.14
C ASP A 272 -18.95 26.42 11.19
N ARG A 273 -18.27 25.49 10.50
CA ARG A 273 -17.34 25.80 9.39
C ARG A 273 -18.02 25.81 8.02
N GLY A 274 -19.34 25.68 8.03
CA GLY A 274 -20.24 25.84 6.89
C GLY A 274 -20.33 24.59 6.00
N PHE A 275 -19.93 23.42 6.48
CA PHE A 275 -20.06 22.15 5.77
C PHE A 275 -21.13 21.31 6.45
N ASP A 276 -22.12 20.89 5.70
CA ASP A 276 -23.33 20.29 6.24
C ASP A 276 -23.02 18.81 6.64
N ALA A 277 -23.16 18.45 7.92
CA ALA A 277 -22.53 17.25 8.51
C ALA A 277 -23.51 16.24 9.14
N GLU A 278 -23.29 14.94 8.90
CA GLU A 278 -24.12 13.84 9.43
C GLU A 278 -23.27 12.74 10.09
N VAL A 279 -23.59 12.37 11.34
CA VAL A 279 -22.90 11.30 12.07
C VAL A 279 -23.32 9.94 11.50
N LEU A 280 -22.40 9.23 10.83
CA LEU A 280 -22.67 7.92 10.24
C LEU A 280 -22.54 6.78 11.26
N SER A 281 -21.57 6.87 12.17
CA SER A 281 -21.36 5.86 13.22
C SER A 281 -20.46 6.40 14.33
N THR A 282 -20.70 5.96 15.56
CA THR A 282 -19.79 6.11 16.70
C THR A 282 -19.50 4.73 17.24
N GLN A 283 -18.22 4.33 17.23
CA GLN A 283 -17.74 3.07 17.77
C GLN A 283 -16.93 3.36 19.03
N ALA A 284 -17.30 2.78 20.17
CA ALA A 284 -16.48 2.86 21.37
C ALA A 284 -15.10 2.23 21.07
N ALA A 285 -14.02 2.94 21.36
CA ALA A 285 -12.67 2.47 21.14
C ALA A 285 -12.25 1.64 22.34
N THR A 286 -12.67 0.37 22.36
CA THR A 286 -12.12 -0.63 23.27
C THR A 286 -10.62 -0.77 23.01
N VAL A 287 -9.80 -0.06 23.81
CA VAL A 287 -8.33 -0.05 23.68
C VAL A 287 -7.72 -1.45 23.90
N HIS A 288 -8.50 -2.38 24.45
CA HIS A 288 -8.26 -3.81 24.30
C HIS A 288 -8.53 -4.27 22.86
N GLN A 289 -7.52 -4.10 21.99
CA GLN A 289 -7.25 -5.11 20.98
C GLN A 289 -6.82 -6.40 21.71
N SER A 290 -7.80 -7.23 22.09
CA SER A 290 -7.56 -8.67 22.17
C SER A 290 -7.08 -9.13 20.81
N ALA A 291 -5.85 -9.62 20.71
CA ALA A 291 -5.14 -9.92 19.46
C ALA A 291 -5.68 -11.18 18.71
N SER A 292 -6.98 -11.45 18.86
CA SER A 292 -7.71 -12.58 18.30
C SER A 292 -8.87 -12.15 17.40
N SER A 293 -9.61 -11.10 17.76
CA SER A 293 -10.85 -10.68 17.09
C SER A 293 -10.61 -9.70 15.94
N SER A 294 -11.05 -10.03 14.72
CA SER A 294 -10.99 -9.17 13.54
C SER A 294 -12.35 -9.08 12.81
N THR A 295 -12.63 -7.93 12.20
CA THR A 295 -13.87 -7.71 11.45
C THR A 295 -13.64 -7.80 9.95
N ALA A 296 -14.26 -8.79 9.32
CA ALA A 296 -14.29 -8.99 7.87
C ALA A 296 -15.59 -8.41 7.28
N GLN A 297 -15.53 -7.98 6.02
CA GLN A 297 -16.72 -7.66 5.23
C GLN A 297 -16.77 -8.58 4.01
N PHE A 298 -17.96 -9.09 3.70
CA PHE A 298 -18.25 -9.90 2.54
C PHE A 298 -19.41 -9.28 1.77
N LYS A 299 -19.43 -9.46 0.44
CA LYS A 299 -20.56 -9.12 -0.40
C LYS A 299 -21.26 -10.42 -0.77
N VAL A 300 -22.47 -10.59 -0.25
CA VAL A 300 -23.26 -11.83 -0.37
C VAL A 300 -24.29 -11.67 -1.48
N TYR A 301 -24.37 -12.67 -2.35
CA TYR A 301 -25.28 -12.71 -3.49
C TYR A 301 -26.26 -13.88 -3.34
N GLY A 302 -27.52 -13.64 -3.74
CA GLY A 302 -28.58 -14.65 -3.73
C GLY A 302 -29.59 -14.52 -2.58
N VAL A 303 -29.30 -13.74 -1.54
CA VAL A 303 -30.25 -13.45 -0.45
C VAL A 303 -31.39 -12.58 -0.99
N PRO A 304 -32.66 -13.05 -1.02
CA PRO A 304 -33.75 -12.36 -1.72
C PRO A 304 -34.61 -11.47 -0.81
N ASP A 305 -34.62 -11.72 0.50
CA ASP A 305 -35.52 -11.08 1.47
C ASP A 305 -34.89 -10.98 2.88
N ALA A 306 -35.60 -10.34 3.81
CA ALA A 306 -35.11 -10.11 5.17
C ALA A 306 -35.10 -11.37 6.06
N SER A 307 -36.04 -12.30 5.89
CA SER A 307 -36.01 -13.55 6.67
C SER A 307 -34.86 -14.45 6.24
N ALA A 308 -34.50 -14.47 4.96
CA ALA A 308 -33.27 -15.12 4.49
C ALA A 308 -32.00 -14.47 5.07
N ALA A 309 -31.99 -13.15 5.27
CA ALA A 309 -30.87 -12.47 5.93
C ALA A 309 -30.77 -12.82 7.42
N GLU A 310 -31.86 -12.75 8.17
CA GLU A 310 -31.92 -13.12 9.60
C GLU A 310 -31.51 -14.59 9.82
N ASN A 311 -31.95 -15.51 8.96
CA ASN A 311 -31.54 -16.91 8.99
C ASN A 311 -30.04 -17.09 8.72
N LEU A 312 -29.45 -16.32 7.80
CA LEU A 312 -28.01 -16.37 7.52
C LEU A 312 -27.18 -15.75 8.66
N GLU A 313 -27.65 -14.66 9.26
CA GLU A 313 -27.04 -14.07 10.45
C GLU A 313 -27.03 -15.07 11.62
N ALA A 314 -28.16 -15.71 11.90
CA ALA A 314 -28.29 -16.72 12.95
C ALA A 314 -27.42 -17.96 12.69
N ALA A 315 -27.37 -18.45 11.43
CA ALA A 315 -26.55 -19.58 11.03
C ALA A 315 -25.05 -19.30 11.19
N LEU A 316 -24.59 -18.07 10.92
CA LEU A 316 -23.20 -17.66 11.10
C LEU A 316 -22.85 -17.34 12.56
N ALA A 317 -23.77 -16.74 13.32
CA ALA A 317 -23.58 -16.46 14.75
C ALA A 317 -23.54 -17.74 15.61
N ALA A 318 -24.11 -18.86 15.11
CA ALA A 318 -23.99 -20.17 15.73
C ALA A 318 -22.60 -20.83 15.53
N ILE A 319 -21.71 -20.25 14.74
CA ILE A 319 -20.39 -20.82 14.45
C ILE A 319 -19.39 -20.41 15.54
N HIS A 320 -18.78 -21.41 16.18
CA HIS A 320 -17.77 -21.19 17.22
C HIS A 320 -16.58 -20.37 16.70
N GLY A 321 -16.34 -19.20 17.30
CA GLY A 321 -15.33 -18.24 16.87
C GLY A 321 -15.88 -17.04 16.09
N VAL A 322 -17.20 -16.91 15.91
CA VAL A 322 -17.85 -15.69 15.40
C VAL A 322 -18.39 -14.89 16.58
N ASP A 323 -17.94 -13.64 16.73
CA ASP A 323 -18.32 -12.74 17.84
C ASP A 323 -19.57 -11.90 17.51
N SER A 324 -19.75 -11.49 16.25
CA SER A 324 -20.97 -10.80 15.79
C SER A 324 -21.13 -10.87 14.27
N VAL A 325 -22.39 -10.79 13.80
CA VAL A 325 -22.78 -10.83 12.38
C VAL A 325 -23.81 -9.74 12.11
N SER A 326 -23.76 -9.10 10.93
CA SER A 326 -24.82 -8.19 10.44
C SER A 326 -24.83 -8.10 8.91
N LEU A 327 -26.01 -8.12 8.30
CA LEU A 327 -26.22 -8.16 6.84
C LEU A 327 -27.08 -6.99 6.34
N SER A 328 -26.41 -5.99 5.80
CA SER A 328 -27.05 -4.85 5.14
C SER A 328 -27.57 -5.24 3.76
N LEU A 329 -28.83 -5.69 3.68
CA LEU A 329 -29.55 -5.99 2.44
C LEU A 329 -29.40 -4.89 1.37
N ALA A 330 -29.57 -3.62 1.75
CA ALA A 330 -29.51 -2.47 0.86
C ALA A 330 -28.14 -2.25 0.18
N SER A 331 -27.07 -2.85 0.71
CA SER A 331 -25.73 -2.84 0.12
C SER A 331 -25.21 -4.24 -0.25
N SER A 332 -26.00 -5.28 0.02
CA SER A 332 -25.64 -6.70 -0.03
C SER A 332 -24.36 -7.04 0.76
N ARG A 333 -24.10 -6.33 1.87
CA ARG A 333 -22.88 -6.48 2.68
C ARG A 333 -23.14 -7.20 3.99
N LEU A 334 -22.46 -8.32 4.17
CA LEU A 334 -22.31 -9.04 5.43
C LEU A 334 -21.06 -8.51 6.14
N THR A 335 -21.17 -8.15 7.41
CA THR A 335 -20.04 -7.79 8.28
C THR A 335 -19.96 -8.83 9.39
N VAL A 336 -18.80 -9.47 9.54
CA VAL A 336 -18.57 -10.55 10.52
C VAL A 336 -17.37 -10.18 11.38
N THR A 337 -17.58 -10.05 12.69
CA THR A 337 -16.47 -10.02 13.66
C THR A 337 -16.21 -11.44 14.11
N HIS A 338 -14.97 -11.89 14.00
CA HIS A 338 -14.58 -13.28 14.21
C HIS A 338 -13.18 -13.39 14.81
N GLN A 339 -12.92 -14.47 15.51
CA GLN A 339 -11.65 -14.77 16.12
C GLN A 339 -10.75 -15.50 15.11
N SER A 340 -9.80 -14.78 14.50
CA SER A 340 -8.92 -15.25 13.42
C SER A 340 -8.09 -16.49 13.79
N ASN A 341 -7.91 -16.75 15.09
CA ASN A 341 -7.18 -17.91 15.63
C ASN A 341 -8.06 -19.17 15.76
N VAL A 342 -9.39 -19.04 15.62
CA VAL A 342 -10.39 -20.10 15.83
C VAL A 342 -11.09 -20.45 14.52
N ILE A 343 -11.44 -19.43 13.73
CA ILE A 343 -12.04 -19.57 12.41
C ILE A 343 -11.37 -18.57 11.45
N GLY A 344 -11.14 -18.98 10.20
CA GLY A 344 -10.60 -18.12 9.15
C GLY A 344 -11.61 -17.87 8.02
N LEU A 345 -11.38 -16.81 7.24
CA LEU A 345 -12.28 -16.31 6.17
C LEU A 345 -12.87 -17.39 5.25
N ARG A 346 -12.07 -18.42 4.87
CA ARG A 346 -12.51 -19.55 4.04
C ARG A 346 -13.72 -20.28 4.64
N ALA A 347 -13.66 -20.64 5.92
CA ALA A 347 -14.74 -21.37 6.59
C ALA A 347 -16.00 -20.53 6.74
N ILE A 348 -15.87 -19.19 6.83
CA ILE A 348 -17.01 -18.27 6.81
C ILE A 348 -17.66 -18.25 5.41
N VAL A 349 -16.86 -18.19 4.34
CA VAL A 349 -17.39 -18.28 2.96
C VAL A 349 -18.04 -19.64 2.69
N GLU A 350 -17.37 -20.74 3.05
CA GLU A 350 -17.89 -22.11 2.89
C GLU A 350 -19.17 -22.34 3.71
N ALA A 351 -19.34 -21.66 4.86
CA ALA A 351 -20.59 -21.68 5.62
C ALA A 351 -21.72 -20.88 4.95
N VAL A 352 -21.42 -19.78 4.24
CA VAL A 352 -22.42 -19.04 3.44
C VAL A 352 -22.80 -19.84 2.18
N GLU A 353 -21.83 -20.48 1.52
CA GLU A 353 -22.05 -21.39 0.38
C GLU A 353 -22.87 -22.62 0.78
N ALA A 354 -22.66 -23.17 1.99
CA ALA A 354 -23.47 -24.26 2.53
C ALA A 354 -24.94 -23.88 2.79
N GLN A 355 -25.27 -22.58 2.93
CA GLN A 355 -26.65 -22.08 2.98
C GLN A 355 -27.22 -21.76 1.58
N GLY A 356 -26.46 -21.99 0.50
CA GLY A 356 -26.88 -21.74 -0.88
C GLY A 356 -26.66 -20.32 -1.39
N TYR A 357 -25.84 -19.50 -0.69
CA TYR A 357 -25.54 -18.13 -1.07
C TYR A 357 -24.05 -17.97 -1.43
N ASN A 358 -23.72 -17.10 -2.39
CA ASN A 358 -22.33 -16.87 -2.78
C ASN A 358 -21.76 -15.66 -2.03
N ALA A 359 -20.66 -15.84 -1.29
CA ALA A 359 -19.93 -14.75 -0.63
C ALA A 359 -18.59 -14.45 -1.33
N LEU A 360 -18.36 -13.19 -1.68
CA LEU A 360 -17.02 -12.69 -2.02
C LEU A 360 -16.51 -11.82 -0.87
N VAL A 361 -15.21 -11.85 -0.57
CA VAL A 361 -14.63 -10.90 0.39
C VAL A 361 -14.77 -9.49 -0.19
N ALA A 362 -15.39 -8.59 0.58
CA ALA A 362 -15.64 -7.21 0.17
C ALA A 362 -14.52 -6.31 0.69
N ASP A 363 -13.27 -6.64 0.35
CA ASP A 363 -12.13 -5.99 0.98
C ASP A 363 -12.11 -4.50 0.66
N SER A 364 -12.15 -3.69 1.72
CA SER A 364 -12.52 -2.26 1.66
C SER A 364 -11.38 -1.37 1.17
N GLN A 365 -10.28 -1.97 0.70
CA GLN A 365 -9.08 -1.29 0.23
C GLN A 365 -8.79 -1.63 -1.24
N ASP A 366 -8.72 -2.90 -1.63
CA ASP A 366 -8.36 -3.26 -3.02
C ASP A 366 -9.46 -2.97 -4.05
N ASN A 367 -10.73 -3.25 -3.72
CA ASN A 367 -11.86 -2.80 -4.53
C ASN A 367 -11.86 -1.27 -4.67
N ASN A 368 -11.52 -0.54 -3.60
CA ASN A 368 -11.43 0.92 -3.63
C ASN A 368 -10.25 1.41 -4.49
N ALA A 369 -9.09 0.77 -4.47
CA ALA A 369 -7.95 1.15 -5.31
C ALA A 369 -8.22 0.96 -6.81
N GLN A 370 -8.89 -0.15 -7.20
CA GLN A 370 -9.32 -0.35 -8.59
C GLN A 370 -10.42 0.65 -9.00
N LEU A 371 -11.42 0.88 -8.14
CA LEU A 371 -12.47 1.87 -8.38
C LEU A 371 -11.93 3.29 -8.44
N GLU A 372 -10.91 3.64 -7.64
CA GLU A 372 -10.24 4.95 -7.67
C GLU A 372 -9.41 5.10 -8.97
N SER A 373 -8.72 4.05 -9.42
CA SER A 373 -8.01 4.03 -10.71
C SER A 373 -8.97 4.23 -11.90
N LEU A 374 -10.15 3.59 -11.85
CA LEU A 374 -11.22 3.78 -12.82
C LEU A 374 -11.87 5.17 -12.72
N ALA A 375 -12.10 5.69 -11.51
CA ALA A 375 -12.65 7.02 -11.27
C ALA A 375 -11.70 8.13 -11.77
N LYS A 376 -10.39 8.04 -11.47
CA LYS A 376 -9.34 8.91 -12.03
C LYS A 376 -9.29 8.82 -13.55
N THR A 377 -9.41 7.61 -14.12
CA THR A 377 -9.45 7.42 -15.58
C THR A 377 -10.70 8.08 -16.21
N ARG A 378 -11.86 7.99 -15.55
CA ARG A 378 -13.08 8.70 -15.93
C ARG A 378 -12.92 10.22 -15.81
N GLU A 379 -12.36 10.73 -14.71
CA GLU A 379 -12.11 12.16 -14.50
C GLU A 379 -11.23 12.75 -15.63
N ILE A 380 -10.16 12.05 -16.01
CA ILE A 380 -9.31 12.40 -17.15
C ILE A 380 -10.12 12.40 -18.46
N GLY A 381 -11.01 11.43 -18.65
CA GLY A 381 -11.95 11.37 -19.78
C GLY A 381 -12.92 12.56 -19.82
N GLU A 382 -13.47 12.96 -18.67
CA GLU A 382 -14.36 14.11 -18.54
C GLU A 382 -13.63 15.43 -18.82
N TRP A 383 -12.44 15.66 -18.23
CA TRP A 383 -11.63 16.85 -18.53
C TRP A 383 -11.15 16.89 -19.98
N ARG A 384 -10.77 15.75 -20.56
CA ARG A 384 -10.41 15.64 -21.99
C ARG A 384 -11.59 16.01 -22.90
N THR A 385 -12.80 15.59 -22.51
CA THR A 385 -14.03 15.89 -23.25
C THR A 385 -14.39 17.37 -23.11
N ALA A 386 -14.32 17.92 -21.89
CA ALA A 386 -14.55 19.34 -21.61
C ALA A 386 -13.55 20.26 -22.35
N PHE A 387 -12.27 19.90 -22.40
CA PHE A 387 -11.28 20.63 -23.19
C PHE A 387 -11.56 20.51 -24.70
N ARG A 388 -11.92 19.32 -25.20
CA ARG A 388 -12.26 19.13 -26.62
C ARG A 388 -13.48 19.94 -27.04
N THR A 389 -14.52 20.02 -26.19
CA THR A 389 -15.72 20.80 -26.48
C THR A 389 -15.48 22.31 -26.32
N SER A 390 -14.76 22.77 -25.29
CA SER A 390 -14.42 24.19 -25.16
C SER A 390 -13.59 24.67 -26.34
N LEU A 391 -12.57 23.91 -26.75
CA LEU A 391 -11.73 24.23 -27.91
C LEU A 391 -12.51 24.29 -29.22
N ALA A 392 -13.50 23.41 -29.41
CA ALA A 392 -14.35 23.38 -30.60
C ALA A 392 -15.23 24.62 -30.76
N PHE A 393 -15.65 25.26 -29.65
CA PHE A 393 -16.38 26.54 -29.68
C PHE A 393 -15.44 27.76 -29.65
N ALA A 394 -14.33 27.69 -28.91
CA ALA A 394 -13.39 28.81 -28.76
C ALA A 394 -12.60 29.12 -30.05
N ILE A 395 -12.24 28.10 -30.86
CA ILE A 395 -11.53 28.33 -32.14
C ILE A 395 -12.37 29.20 -33.10
N PRO A 396 -13.66 28.90 -33.39
CA PRO A 396 -14.52 29.79 -34.16
C PRO A 396 -14.65 31.21 -33.59
N VAL A 397 -14.84 31.37 -32.27
CA VAL A 397 -14.94 32.70 -31.62
C VAL A 397 -13.65 33.51 -31.79
N PHE A 398 -12.48 32.86 -31.67
CA PHE A 398 -11.17 33.50 -31.89
C PHE A 398 -10.92 33.86 -33.36
N ILE A 399 -11.37 33.03 -34.31
CA ILE A 399 -11.30 33.33 -35.75
C ILE A 399 -12.18 34.55 -36.09
N LEU A 400 -13.40 34.59 -35.58
CA LEU A 400 -14.38 35.67 -35.83
C LEU A 400 -14.02 36.98 -35.11
N GLY A 401 -13.62 36.90 -33.85
CA GLY A 401 -13.31 38.06 -33.01
C GLY A 401 -11.97 38.72 -33.32
N MET A 402 -10.95 37.94 -33.71
CA MET A 402 -9.57 38.45 -33.86
C MET A 402 -8.97 38.22 -35.25
N ILE A 403 -9.01 37.00 -35.79
CA ILE A 403 -8.26 36.67 -37.03
C ILE A 403 -8.87 37.33 -38.27
N LEU A 404 -10.18 37.23 -38.48
CA LEU A 404 -10.84 37.80 -39.66
C LEU A 404 -10.71 39.35 -39.72
N PRO A 405 -10.96 40.10 -38.63
CA PRO A 405 -10.74 41.55 -38.62
C PRO A 405 -9.30 41.99 -38.90
N MET A 406 -8.30 41.19 -38.48
CA MET A 406 -6.88 41.55 -38.59
C MET A 406 -6.21 41.07 -39.88
N CYS A 407 -6.50 39.84 -40.32
CA CYS A 407 -5.79 39.19 -41.43
C CYS A 407 -6.54 39.25 -42.77
N ALA A 408 -7.87 39.39 -42.76
CA ALA A 408 -8.67 39.44 -44.00
C ALA A 408 -9.86 40.42 -43.89
N PRO A 409 -9.61 41.76 -43.83
CA PRO A 409 -10.68 42.76 -43.66
C PRO A 409 -11.75 42.78 -44.76
N SER A 410 -11.50 42.14 -45.91
CA SER A 410 -12.43 41.95 -47.03
C SER A 410 -13.31 40.70 -46.93
N LEU A 411 -13.01 39.78 -46.02
CA LEU A 411 -13.78 38.54 -45.74
C LEU A 411 -14.47 38.59 -44.36
N ASP A 412 -14.49 39.75 -43.70
CA ASP A 412 -15.17 39.94 -42.42
C ASP A 412 -16.69 40.04 -42.60
N PHE A 413 -17.34 38.88 -42.73
CA PHE A 413 -18.80 38.71 -42.69
C PHE A 413 -19.42 39.28 -41.39
N GLY A 414 -18.62 39.48 -40.33
CA GLY A 414 -19.06 40.09 -39.08
C GLY A 414 -19.44 41.57 -39.20
N LYS A 415 -19.10 42.25 -40.31
CA LYS A 415 -19.49 43.64 -40.61
C LYS A 415 -20.96 43.79 -41.05
N LEU A 416 -21.69 42.70 -41.23
CA LEU A 416 -23.12 42.75 -41.55
C LEU A 416 -23.93 43.24 -40.34
N GLU A 417 -24.51 44.43 -40.44
CA GLU A 417 -25.46 44.97 -39.47
C GLU A 417 -26.82 44.27 -39.63
N LEU A 418 -27.33 43.69 -38.54
CA LEU A 418 -28.67 43.10 -38.47
C LEU A 418 -29.73 44.15 -38.08
N ILE A 419 -29.33 45.04 -37.17
CA ILE A 419 -30.07 46.16 -36.58
C ILE A 419 -28.99 47.25 -36.35
N PRO A 420 -29.29 48.56 -36.42
CA PRO A 420 -28.31 49.60 -36.09
C PRO A 420 -27.62 49.34 -34.73
N GLY A 421 -26.29 49.21 -34.75
CA GLY A 421 -25.47 48.88 -33.58
C GLY A 421 -25.31 47.38 -33.25
N LEU A 422 -26.02 46.49 -33.95
CA LEU A 422 -25.95 45.04 -33.76
C LEU A 422 -25.34 44.32 -34.96
N PHE A 423 -24.09 43.87 -34.78
CA PHE A 423 -23.28 43.24 -35.80
C PHE A 423 -23.38 41.71 -35.74
N LEU A 424 -23.55 41.06 -36.90
CA LEU A 424 -23.71 39.61 -37.02
C LEU A 424 -22.56 38.82 -36.37
N GLY A 425 -21.32 39.32 -36.48
CA GLY A 425 -20.15 38.67 -35.89
C GLY A 425 -20.21 38.60 -34.37
N ASP A 426 -20.58 39.70 -33.72
CA ASP A 426 -20.68 39.79 -32.26
C ASP A 426 -21.85 38.94 -31.71
N VAL A 427 -22.96 38.84 -32.44
CA VAL A 427 -24.08 37.93 -32.11
C VAL A 427 -23.65 36.45 -32.21
N ILE A 428 -22.90 36.07 -33.26
CA ILE A 428 -22.38 34.70 -33.40
C ILE A 428 -21.39 34.39 -32.26
N CYS A 429 -20.50 35.32 -31.92
CA CYS A 429 -19.57 35.17 -30.79
C CYS A 429 -20.31 34.97 -29.45
N LEU A 430 -21.35 35.75 -29.18
CA LEU A 430 -22.20 35.60 -27.99
C LEU A 430 -22.83 34.19 -27.91
N VAL A 431 -23.45 33.72 -29.00
CA VAL A 431 -24.11 32.40 -29.05
C VAL A 431 -23.11 31.26 -28.85
N LEU A 432 -21.92 31.34 -29.46
CA LEU A 432 -20.87 30.32 -29.30
C LEU A 432 -20.20 30.36 -27.91
N THR A 433 -20.22 31.51 -27.23
CA THR A 433 -19.65 31.66 -25.88
C THR A 433 -20.53 31.05 -24.80
N ILE A 434 -21.86 31.14 -24.92
CA ILE A 434 -22.81 30.70 -23.89
C ILE A 434 -22.61 29.21 -23.46
N PRO A 435 -22.45 28.23 -24.37
CA PRO A 435 -22.16 26.83 -24.00
C PRO A 435 -20.85 26.65 -23.23
N VAL A 436 -19.82 27.46 -23.53
CA VAL A 436 -18.53 27.41 -22.83
C VAL A 436 -18.66 28.05 -21.44
N GLN A 437 -19.22 29.26 -21.37
CA GLN A 437 -19.36 30.03 -20.12
C GLN A 437 -20.30 29.37 -19.12
N PHE A 438 -21.47 28.88 -19.54
CA PHE A 438 -22.50 28.36 -18.63
C PHE A 438 -22.67 26.84 -18.64
N GLY A 439 -22.18 26.14 -19.68
CA GLY A 439 -22.12 24.67 -19.71
C GLY A 439 -20.86 24.17 -19.02
N ILE A 440 -19.71 24.39 -19.66
CA ILE A 440 -18.40 23.92 -19.16
C ILE A 440 -17.98 24.71 -17.91
N GLY A 441 -18.19 26.04 -17.92
CA GLY A 441 -17.93 26.92 -16.79
C GLY A 441 -18.70 26.57 -15.51
N LYS A 442 -19.83 25.85 -15.59
CA LYS A 442 -20.69 25.50 -14.43
C LYS A 442 -19.92 24.85 -13.29
N ARG A 443 -18.94 23.98 -13.58
CA ARG A 443 -18.08 23.34 -12.57
C ARG A 443 -17.31 24.37 -11.74
N PHE A 444 -16.75 25.38 -12.40
CA PHE A 444 -16.01 26.47 -11.74
C PHE A 444 -16.93 27.40 -10.95
N TYR A 445 -18.13 27.73 -11.46
CA TYR A 445 -19.12 28.52 -10.70
C TYR A 445 -19.52 27.84 -9.37
N ILE A 446 -19.77 26.52 -9.38
CA ILE A 446 -20.15 25.77 -8.16
C ILE A 446 -18.97 25.74 -7.17
N SER A 447 -17.76 25.45 -7.65
CA SER A 447 -16.52 25.47 -6.83
C SER A 447 -16.27 26.84 -6.21
N ALA A 448 -16.37 27.91 -7.02
CA ALA A 448 -16.20 29.29 -6.59
C ALA A 448 -17.25 29.71 -5.54
N TRP A 449 -18.52 29.33 -5.72
CA TRP A 449 -19.58 29.65 -4.76
C TRP A 449 -19.37 28.98 -3.40
N LYS A 450 -19.03 27.67 -3.39
CA LYS A 450 -18.65 26.96 -2.15
C LYS A 450 -17.43 27.62 -1.49
N SER A 451 -16.35 27.82 -2.25
CA SER A 451 -15.13 28.51 -1.81
C SER A 451 -15.40 29.89 -1.17
N LEU A 452 -16.45 30.60 -1.61
CA LEU A 452 -16.88 31.86 -1.02
C LEU A 452 -17.74 31.67 0.26
N LYS A 453 -18.63 30.65 0.35
CA LYS A 453 -19.34 30.25 1.59
C LYS A 453 -18.34 30.05 2.74
N HIS A 454 -17.29 29.28 2.49
CA HIS A 454 -16.27 28.92 3.50
C HIS A 454 -15.14 29.96 3.66
N ARG A 455 -15.33 31.22 3.22
CA ARG A 455 -14.38 32.34 3.35
C ARG A 455 -12.94 32.08 2.87
N SER A 456 -12.73 31.09 2.00
CA SER A 456 -11.42 30.60 1.55
C SER A 456 -11.32 30.77 0.03
N PRO A 457 -11.03 31.99 -0.48
CA PRO A 457 -11.11 32.30 -1.90
C PRO A 457 -10.05 31.54 -2.73
N THR A 458 -10.50 30.60 -3.54
CA THR A 458 -9.65 29.72 -4.37
C THR A 458 -9.40 30.29 -5.77
N MET A 459 -8.51 29.64 -6.51
CA MET A 459 -8.23 29.89 -7.93
C MET A 459 -9.50 29.97 -8.79
N ASP A 460 -10.47 29.08 -8.55
CA ASP A 460 -11.71 28.99 -9.32
C ASP A 460 -12.58 30.25 -9.15
N VAL A 461 -12.48 30.97 -8.03
CA VAL A 461 -13.14 32.27 -7.80
C VAL A 461 -12.60 33.34 -8.75
N LEU A 462 -11.27 33.41 -8.91
CA LEU A 462 -10.62 34.39 -9.78
C LEU A 462 -10.91 34.12 -11.27
N VAL A 463 -10.89 32.83 -11.68
CA VAL A 463 -11.27 32.41 -13.04
C VAL A 463 -12.74 32.71 -13.32
N THR A 464 -13.63 32.41 -12.38
CA THR A 464 -15.07 32.66 -12.52
C THR A 464 -15.38 34.16 -12.59
N LEU A 465 -14.75 34.98 -11.74
CA LEU A 465 -14.92 36.43 -11.74
C LEU A 465 -14.37 37.06 -13.02
N GLY A 466 -13.14 36.72 -13.43
CA GLY A 466 -12.52 37.25 -14.65
C GLY A 466 -13.30 36.92 -15.94
N THR A 467 -13.75 35.67 -16.08
CA THR A 467 -14.55 35.23 -17.24
C THR A 467 -15.96 35.83 -17.24
N SER A 468 -16.61 35.93 -16.07
CA SER A 468 -17.90 36.61 -15.92
C SER A 468 -17.80 38.10 -16.27
N CYS A 469 -16.78 38.80 -15.77
CA CYS A 469 -16.54 40.20 -16.10
C CYS A 469 -16.33 40.40 -17.61
N ALA A 470 -15.54 39.56 -18.28
CA ALA A 470 -15.35 39.62 -19.73
C ALA A 470 -16.67 39.36 -20.51
N PHE A 471 -17.45 38.36 -20.10
CA PHE A 471 -18.74 38.03 -20.72
C PHE A 471 -19.76 39.17 -20.56
N PHE A 472 -20.04 39.61 -19.33
CA PHE A 472 -21.03 40.66 -19.07
C PHE A 472 -20.60 42.02 -19.61
N PHE A 473 -19.30 42.35 -19.63
CA PHE A 473 -18.80 43.54 -20.31
C PHE A 473 -19.05 43.50 -21.83
N SER A 474 -18.90 42.33 -22.46
CA SER A 474 -19.15 42.15 -23.89
C SER A 474 -20.64 42.31 -24.23
N VAL A 475 -21.53 41.72 -23.42
CA VAL A 475 -22.98 41.93 -23.54
C VAL A 475 -23.36 43.40 -23.31
N LEU A 476 -22.77 44.06 -22.31
CA LEU A 476 -23.02 45.47 -22.00
C LEU A 476 -22.57 46.40 -23.13
N THR A 477 -21.41 46.14 -23.75
CA THR A 477 -20.91 46.96 -24.88
C THR A 477 -21.75 46.80 -26.15
N MET A 478 -22.26 45.59 -26.45
CA MET A 478 -23.28 45.41 -27.48
C MET A 478 -24.56 46.20 -27.17
N LEU A 479 -25.07 46.12 -25.93
CA LEU A 479 -26.28 46.82 -25.50
C LEU A 479 -26.12 48.35 -25.53
N VAL A 480 -24.94 48.87 -25.21
CA VAL A 480 -24.62 50.31 -25.33
C VAL A 480 -24.59 50.75 -26.79
N SER A 481 -23.97 49.98 -27.71
CA SER A 481 -23.97 50.31 -29.15
C SER A 481 -25.39 50.28 -29.77
N LEU A 482 -26.26 49.40 -29.29
CA LEU A 482 -27.66 49.34 -29.70
C LEU A 482 -28.48 50.56 -29.25
N ILE A 483 -28.19 51.13 -28.06
CA ILE A 483 -29.01 52.18 -27.44
C ILE A 483 -28.46 53.60 -27.67
N MET A 484 -27.14 53.78 -27.74
CA MET A 484 -26.50 55.11 -27.82
C MET A 484 -25.93 55.40 -29.21
N PRO A 485 -26.38 56.47 -29.90
CA PRO A 485 -25.70 56.99 -31.07
C PRO A 485 -24.33 57.60 -30.70
N PRO A 486 -23.28 57.48 -31.54
CA PRO A 486 -23.25 56.77 -32.82
C PRO A 486 -23.10 55.25 -32.65
N HIS A 487 -23.84 54.49 -33.46
CA HIS A 487 -23.89 53.03 -33.50
C HIS A 487 -22.60 52.39 -34.06
N SER A 488 -21.46 52.61 -33.41
CA SER A 488 -20.16 52.06 -33.82
C SER A 488 -19.99 50.61 -33.35
N ARG A 489 -19.16 49.82 -34.06
CA ARG A 489 -18.95 48.39 -33.73
C ARG A 489 -18.42 48.26 -32.29
N PRO A 490 -19.12 47.52 -31.41
CA PRO A 490 -18.70 47.37 -30.01
C PRO A 490 -17.37 46.61 -29.93
N SER A 491 -16.48 47.02 -29.02
CA SER A 491 -15.21 46.34 -28.78
C SER A 491 -15.37 45.23 -27.72
N THR A 492 -16.08 44.18 -28.13
CA THR A 492 -16.38 42.98 -27.35
C THR A 492 -15.12 42.14 -27.04
N ILE A 493 -15.19 41.29 -26.01
CA ILE A 493 -14.10 40.41 -25.54
C ILE A 493 -14.63 39.00 -25.18
N PHE A 494 -15.58 38.48 -25.97
CA PHE A 494 -16.08 37.10 -25.86
C PHE A 494 -14.99 36.05 -26.12
N ASP A 495 -13.99 36.41 -26.93
CA ASP A 495 -12.76 35.66 -27.16
C ASP A 495 -12.01 35.36 -25.84
N THR A 496 -11.97 36.33 -24.94
CA THR A 496 -11.27 36.28 -23.66
C THR A 496 -11.99 35.35 -22.70
N SER A 497 -13.32 35.43 -22.59
CA SER A 497 -14.13 34.50 -21.77
C SER A 497 -13.95 33.04 -22.23
N THR A 498 -14.07 32.79 -23.54
CA THR A 498 -13.97 31.42 -24.10
C THR A 498 -12.57 30.84 -24.06
N MET A 499 -11.54 31.62 -24.40
CA MET A 499 -10.16 31.14 -24.37
C MET A 499 -9.63 30.91 -22.96
N LEU A 500 -10.01 31.74 -21.98
CA LEU A 500 -9.61 31.50 -20.58
C LEU A 500 -10.17 30.19 -20.03
N LEU A 501 -11.45 29.90 -20.23
CA LEU A 501 -12.03 28.61 -19.85
C LEU A 501 -11.38 27.44 -20.60
N THR A 502 -10.99 27.65 -21.86
CA THR A 502 -10.27 26.64 -22.67
C THR A 502 -8.85 26.38 -22.16
N PHE A 503 -8.11 27.41 -21.74
CA PHE A 503 -6.77 27.26 -21.16
C PHE A 503 -6.80 26.70 -19.73
N VAL A 504 -7.79 27.06 -18.90
CA VAL A 504 -7.95 26.50 -17.55
C VAL A 504 -8.39 25.02 -17.62
N THR A 505 -9.30 24.66 -18.53
CA THR A 505 -9.66 23.23 -18.74
C THR A 505 -8.51 22.42 -19.34
N LEU A 506 -7.68 22.99 -20.21
CA LEU A 506 -6.41 22.37 -20.62
C LEU A 506 -5.47 22.15 -19.44
N GLY A 507 -5.34 23.14 -18.54
CA GLY A 507 -4.54 23.03 -17.32
C GLY A 507 -5.00 21.89 -16.42
N ARG A 508 -6.31 21.80 -16.13
CA ARG A 508 -6.91 20.70 -15.36
C ARG A 508 -6.77 19.34 -16.06
N TYR A 509 -6.94 19.27 -17.38
CA TYR A 509 -6.69 18.03 -18.13
C TYR A 509 -5.23 17.56 -18.03
N LEU A 510 -4.26 18.47 -18.13
CA LEU A 510 -2.84 18.14 -17.97
C LEU A 510 -2.48 17.75 -16.53
N GLU A 511 -3.09 18.40 -15.53
CA GLU A 511 -3.01 18.04 -14.11
C GLU A 511 -3.50 16.60 -13.87
N SER A 512 -4.76 16.29 -14.21
CA SER A 512 -5.35 14.97 -13.97
C SER A 512 -4.66 13.88 -14.81
N ASN A 513 -4.21 14.18 -16.03
CA ASN A 513 -3.43 13.23 -16.83
C ASN A 513 -2.04 12.93 -16.23
N ALA A 514 -1.37 13.92 -15.62
CA ALA A 514 -0.12 13.68 -14.90
C ALA A 514 -0.35 12.79 -13.66
N LYS A 515 -1.40 13.07 -12.87
CA LYS A 515 -1.83 12.27 -11.71
C LYS A 515 -2.25 10.84 -12.09
N GLY A 516 -2.89 10.66 -13.25
CA GLY A 516 -3.30 9.36 -13.76
C GLY A 516 -2.13 8.46 -14.18
N GLN A 517 -1.00 9.02 -14.64
CA GLN A 517 0.15 8.20 -15.04
C GLN A 517 0.87 7.53 -13.87
N THR A 518 0.93 8.16 -12.70
CA THR A 518 1.54 7.58 -11.49
C THR A 518 0.60 6.57 -10.83
N SER A 519 -0.72 6.83 -10.84
CA SER A 519 -1.72 5.83 -10.41
C SER A 519 -1.68 4.54 -11.27
N LYS A 520 -1.26 4.63 -12.54
CA LYS A 520 -1.03 3.45 -13.39
C LYS A 520 0.22 2.63 -13.03
N ALA A 521 1.20 3.21 -12.33
CA ALA A 521 2.33 2.44 -11.79
C ALA A 521 1.88 1.62 -10.58
N LEU A 522 1.14 2.25 -9.64
CA LEU A 522 0.51 1.55 -8.51
C LEU A 522 -0.40 0.40 -9.00
N SER A 523 -1.28 0.68 -9.96
CA SER A 523 -2.18 -0.32 -10.55
C SER A 523 -1.46 -1.48 -11.24
N ARG A 524 -0.19 -1.33 -11.65
CA ARG A 524 0.62 -2.44 -12.18
C ARG A 524 1.16 -3.33 -11.07
N LEU A 525 1.64 -2.75 -9.96
CA LEU A 525 2.08 -3.49 -8.79
C LEU A 525 0.93 -4.36 -8.24
N MET A 526 -0.28 -3.80 -8.15
CA MET A 526 -1.47 -4.55 -7.73
C MET A 526 -1.84 -5.69 -8.70
N SER A 527 -1.52 -5.58 -9.99
CA SER A 527 -1.71 -6.66 -10.98
C SER A 527 -0.61 -7.73 -10.98
N LEU A 528 0.34 -7.68 -10.04
CA LEU A 528 1.35 -8.72 -9.86
C LEU A 528 0.77 -9.94 -9.15
N ALA A 529 -0.07 -9.77 -8.13
CA ALA A 529 -0.78 -10.89 -7.51
C ALA A 529 -1.76 -11.55 -8.51
N PRO A 530 -1.80 -12.89 -8.63
CA PRO A 530 -2.89 -13.61 -9.28
C PRO A 530 -4.17 -13.53 -8.44
N SER A 531 -5.33 -13.62 -9.09
CA SER A 531 -6.65 -13.62 -8.41
C SER A 531 -7.05 -14.98 -7.83
N MET A 532 -6.47 -16.06 -8.33
CA MET A 532 -6.74 -17.43 -7.92
C MET A 532 -5.42 -18.15 -7.57
N ALA A 533 -5.50 -19.04 -6.60
CA ALA A 533 -4.47 -20.00 -6.22
C ALA A 533 -5.00 -21.44 -6.36
N THR A 534 -4.10 -22.42 -6.34
CA THR A 534 -4.46 -23.85 -6.24
C THR A 534 -3.79 -24.44 -5.01
N ILE A 535 -4.57 -25.01 -4.10
CA ILE A 535 -4.10 -25.63 -2.85
C ILE A 535 -4.44 -27.12 -2.81
N TYR A 536 -3.72 -27.89 -2.00
CA TYR A 536 -4.18 -29.21 -1.59
C TYR A 536 -5.24 -29.08 -0.48
N VAL A 537 -6.30 -29.91 -0.51
CA VAL A 537 -7.38 -29.88 0.49
C VAL A 537 -6.91 -30.28 1.90
N ASP A 538 -5.93 -31.18 2.02
CA ASP A 538 -5.27 -31.53 3.29
C ASP A 538 -3.78 -31.16 3.23
N PRO A 539 -3.37 -30.02 3.82
CA PRO A 539 -1.96 -29.60 3.84
C PRO A 539 -1.08 -30.51 4.71
N ILE A 540 -1.64 -31.15 5.74
CA ILE A 540 -0.89 -32.02 6.66
C ILE A 540 -0.55 -33.35 5.97
N ALA A 541 -1.46 -33.89 5.16
CA ALA A 541 -1.19 -35.06 4.33
C ALA A 541 -0.21 -34.73 3.19
N ALA A 542 -0.34 -33.57 2.54
CA ALA A 542 0.59 -33.13 1.50
C ALA A 542 2.01 -32.92 2.04
N GLU A 543 2.16 -32.31 3.22
CA GLU A 543 3.44 -32.14 3.91
C GLU A 543 4.10 -33.48 4.26
N LYS A 544 3.35 -34.39 4.88
CA LYS A 544 3.85 -35.75 5.20
C LYS A 544 4.20 -36.55 3.94
N ALA A 545 3.50 -36.32 2.82
CA ALA A 545 3.82 -36.94 1.55
C ALA A 545 5.11 -36.38 0.91
N ALA A 546 5.48 -35.13 1.18
CA ALA A 546 6.79 -34.57 0.84
C ALA A 546 7.89 -35.14 1.75
N GLU A 547 7.73 -35.06 3.08
CA GLU A 547 8.73 -35.59 4.03
C GLU A 547 9.02 -37.09 3.85
N ALA A 548 8.00 -37.88 3.49
CA ALA A 548 8.14 -39.31 3.27
C ALA A 548 8.74 -39.66 1.89
N TRP A 549 8.92 -38.70 0.99
CA TRP A 549 9.56 -38.92 -0.31
C TRP A 549 11.09 -38.86 -0.22
N ASP A 550 11.63 -37.96 0.59
CA ASP A 550 13.08 -37.82 0.79
C ASP A 550 13.67 -38.87 1.75
N LYS A 551 12.82 -39.57 2.52
CA LYS A 551 13.21 -40.59 3.51
C LYS A 551 13.25 -42.01 2.92
N ASP A 552 14.29 -42.25 2.13
CA ASP A 552 14.82 -43.57 1.70
C ASP A 552 13.88 -44.47 0.84
N PRO A 553 14.25 -44.76 -0.44
CA PRO A 553 13.42 -45.56 -1.34
C PRO A 553 13.29 -47.05 -0.97
N SER A 554 13.94 -47.54 0.09
CA SER A 554 13.91 -48.93 0.52
C SER A 554 12.73 -49.32 1.43
N THR A 555 11.92 -48.36 1.91
CA THR A 555 10.82 -48.65 2.85
C THR A 555 9.57 -49.25 2.16
N PRO A 556 8.93 -50.29 2.73
CA PRO A 556 7.83 -50.99 2.07
C PRO A 556 6.51 -50.22 2.13
N LYS A 557 6.07 -49.71 0.97
CA LYS A 557 4.78 -49.03 0.78
C LYS A 557 3.60 -49.91 1.21
N THR A 558 3.05 -49.64 2.39
CA THR A 558 1.79 -50.23 2.89
C THR A 558 0.72 -49.14 2.97
N PRO A 559 -0.10 -48.94 1.92
CA PRO A 559 -1.17 -47.96 1.96
C PRO A 559 -2.24 -48.40 2.96
N ARG A 560 -2.57 -47.54 3.94
CA ARG A 560 -3.68 -47.76 4.87
C ARG A 560 -4.73 -46.67 4.72
N LEU A 561 -5.90 -47.10 4.25
CA LEU A 561 -7.20 -46.41 4.24
C LEU A 561 -7.25 -45.01 3.58
N GLY A 562 -7.67 -45.01 2.32
CA GLY A 562 -9.00 -44.45 2.02
C GLY A 562 -9.18 -42.93 2.04
N GLY A 563 -8.18 -42.16 1.61
CA GLY A 563 -8.33 -40.73 1.30
C GLY A 563 -7.53 -40.33 0.07
N SER A 564 -8.14 -39.54 -0.82
CA SER A 564 -7.48 -38.91 -1.97
C SER A 564 -6.65 -37.71 -1.51
N ALA A 565 -5.50 -37.98 -0.88
CA ALA A 565 -4.59 -36.98 -0.30
C ALA A 565 -3.87 -36.04 -1.31
N GLN A 566 -4.44 -35.86 -2.50
CA GLN A 566 -3.96 -35.02 -3.60
C GLN A 566 -5.13 -34.36 -4.35
N GLU A 567 -6.23 -34.06 -3.66
CA GLU A 567 -7.32 -33.26 -4.23
C GLU A 567 -6.87 -31.79 -4.33
N GLU A 568 -6.71 -31.30 -5.56
CA GLU A 568 -6.34 -29.91 -5.87
C GLU A 568 -7.62 -29.04 -5.87
N LYS A 569 -7.76 -28.10 -4.91
CA LYS A 569 -8.85 -27.12 -4.86
C LYS A 569 -8.34 -25.76 -5.31
N SER A 570 -8.95 -25.18 -6.36
CA SER A 570 -8.68 -23.79 -6.72
C SER A 570 -9.56 -22.84 -5.91
N ILE A 571 -8.95 -21.80 -5.34
CA ILE A 571 -9.61 -20.81 -4.49
C ILE A 571 -9.15 -19.38 -4.85
N PRO A 572 -9.95 -18.34 -4.57
CA PRO A 572 -9.50 -16.95 -4.62
C PRO A 572 -8.29 -16.72 -3.70
N THR A 573 -7.33 -15.91 -4.15
CA THR A 573 -6.12 -15.54 -3.38
C THR A 573 -6.47 -14.88 -2.03
N GLU A 574 -7.59 -14.16 -1.96
CA GLU A 574 -8.14 -13.55 -0.74
C GLU A 574 -8.57 -14.57 0.34
N LEU A 575 -8.74 -15.85 -0.03
CA LEU A 575 -9.11 -16.93 0.89
C LEU A 575 -7.93 -17.85 1.26
N LEU A 576 -6.69 -17.49 0.90
CA LEU A 576 -5.48 -18.16 1.41
C LEU A 576 -5.28 -17.89 2.91
N GLN A 577 -4.70 -18.88 3.59
CA GLN A 577 -4.51 -18.93 5.04
C GLN A 577 -3.10 -19.43 5.38
N LEU A 578 -2.66 -19.14 6.60
CA LEU A 578 -1.36 -19.57 7.09
C LEU A 578 -1.31 -21.10 7.17
N GLY A 579 -0.28 -21.71 6.58
CA GLY A 579 -0.12 -23.18 6.55
C GLY A 579 -0.76 -23.89 5.36
N ASP A 580 -1.51 -23.20 4.48
CA ASP A 580 -1.90 -23.79 3.18
C ASP A 580 -0.66 -24.22 2.39
N ILE A 581 -0.78 -25.33 1.63
CA ILE A 581 0.24 -25.70 0.64
C ILE A 581 -0.31 -25.41 -0.76
N VAL A 582 0.29 -24.40 -1.39
CA VAL A 582 -0.02 -23.91 -2.74
C VAL A 582 0.85 -24.62 -3.76
N ILE A 583 0.24 -24.97 -4.89
CA ILE A 583 0.88 -25.60 -6.04
C ILE A 583 1.21 -24.52 -7.08
N LEU A 584 2.48 -24.44 -7.49
CA LEU A 584 2.94 -23.58 -8.58
C LEU A 584 3.37 -24.42 -9.77
N ARG A 585 2.85 -24.09 -10.94
CA ARG A 585 3.23 -24.66 -12.24
C ARG A 585 4.23 -23.72 -12.93
N PRO A 586 4.98 -24.19 -13.94
CA PRO A 586 5.96 -23.34 -14.62
C PRO A 586 5.31 -22.09 -15.25
N GLY A 587 5.86 -20.90 -14.97
CA GLY A 587 5.30 -19.62 -15.40
C GLY A 587 4.17 -19.05 -14.52
N ASP A 588 3.70 -19.77 -13.49
CA ASP A 588 2.68 -19.24 -12.56
C ASP A 588 3.25 -18.08 -11.73
N LYS A 589 2.36 -17.15 -11.35
CA LYS A 589 2.69 -16.11 -10.37
C LYS A 589 2.44 -16.59 -8.95
N LEU A 590 3.24 -16.13 -8.01
CA LEU A 590 3.08 -16.47 -6.61
C LEU A 590 1.90 -15.70 -5.98
N PRO A 591 0.90 -16.36 -5.38
CA PRO A 591 -0.27 -15.69 -4.82
C PRO A 591 -0.01 -15.02 -3.46
N SER A 592 0.99 -15.48 -2.72
CA SER A 592 1.27 -15.08 -1.35
C SER A 592 2.73 -15.37 -0.99
N ASP A 593 3.19 -14.92 0.18
CA ASP A 593 4.54 -15.25 0.66
C ASP A 593 4.56 -16.63 1.33
N GLY A 594 5.70 -17.31 1.29
CA GLY A 594 5.82 -18.65 1.86
C GLY A 594 7.21 -19.25 1.84
N VAL A 595 7.28 -20.53 2.19
CA VAL A 595 8.50 -21.36 2.16
C VAL A 595 8.31 -22.51 1.18
N LEU A 596 9.29 -22.76 0.32
CA LEU A 596 9.25 -23.89 -0.61
C LEU A 596 9.29 -25.21 0.17
N VAL A 597 8.30 -26.10 -0.04
CA VAL A 597 8.22 -27.41 0.62
C VAL A 597 8.69 -28.53 -0.31
N ARG A 598 8.56 -28.35 -1.63
CA ARG A 598 8.85 -29.41 -2.60
C ARG A 598 9.31 -28.87 -3.95
N GLY A 599 10.36 -29.49 -4.48
CA GLY A 599 10.95 -29.16 -5.78
C GLY A 599 11.98 -28.03 -5.70
N GLU A 600 12.55 -27.68 -6.85
CA GLU A 600 13.44 -26.54 -7.04
C GLU A 600 12.99 -25.75 -8.28
N THR A 601 13.30 -24.46 -8.32
CA THR A 601 12.99 -23.59 -9.46
C THR A 601 13.87 -22.34 -9.46
N PHE A 602 13.77 -21.54 -10.52
CA PHE A 602 14.27 -20.17 -10.54
C PHE A 602 13.07 -19.22 -10.47
N VAL A 603 13.09 -18.25 -9.56
CA VAL A 603 12.02 -17.25 -9.40
C VAL A 603 12.50 -15.91 -9.92
N ASP A 604 11.72 -15.30 -10.82
CA ASP A 604 11.92 -13.93 -11.26
C ASP A 604 11.32 -12.96 -10.22
N GLU A 605 12.19 -12.44 -9.36
CA GLU A 605 11.85 -11.44 -8.34
C GLU A 605 11.97 -9.99 -8.87
N SER A 606 12.35 -9.79 -10.14
CA SER A 606 12.72 -8.48 -10.69
C SER A 606 11.64 -7.39 -10.57
N MET A 607 10.37 -7.79 -10.54
CA MET A 607 9.23 -6.89 -10.38
C MET A 607 9.04 -6.37 -8.94
N VAL A 608 9.72 -6.95 -7.95
CA VAL A 608 9.65 -6.59 -6.52
C VAL A 608 11.02 -6.09 -6.00
N THR A 609 12.10 -6.82 -6.29
CA THR A 609 13.47 -6.47 -5.83
C THR A 609 14.20 -5.54 -6.79
N GLY A 610 13.81 -5.53 -8.07
CA GLY A 610 14.53 -4.81 -9.13
C GLY A 610 15.80 -5.51 -9.63
N GLU A 611 16.10 -6.73 -9.18
CA GLU A 611 17.24 -7.52 -9.64
C GLU A 611 16.88 -8.31 -10.91
N ALA A 612 17.61 -8.10 -12.01
CA ALA A 612 17.23 -8.58 -13.35
C ALA A 612 17.64 -10.03 -13.67
N MET A 613 18.11 -10.79 -12.68
CA MET A 613 18.51 -12.19 -12.81
C MET A 613 17.60 -13.04 -11.91
N PRO A 614 16.96 -14.11 -12.43
CA PRO A 614 16.16 -15.01 -11.59
C PRO A 614 16.99 -15.66 -10.47
N VAL A 615 16.40 -15.73 -9.28
CA VAL A 615 17.04 -16.30 -8.08
C VAL A 615 16.68 -17.78 -7.99
N GLN A 616 17.65 -18.67 -7.84
CA GLN A 616 17.36 -20.09 -7.60
C GLN A 616 16.73 -20.26 -6.21
N LYS A 617 15.71 -21.11 -6.10
CA LYS A 617 15.00 -21.43 -4.87
C LYS A 617 14.95 -22.95 -4.68
N ARG A 618 15.27 -23.40 -3.47
CA ARG A 618 15.29 -24.81 -3.03
C ARG A 618 14.28 -25.03 -1.91
N VAL A 619 14.05 -26.29 -1.54
CA VAL A 619 13.22 -26.65 -0.38
C VAL A 619 13.80 -25.98 0.88
N GLY A 620 12.97 -25.20 1.59
CA GLY A 620 13.38 -24.37 2.72
C GLY A 620 13.61 -22.88 2.40
N ASP A 621 13.70 -22.47 1.13
CA ASP A 621 13.82 -21.06 0.76
C ASP A 621 12.51 -20.29 0.88
N ASN A 622 12.62 -19.02 1.27
CA ASN A 622 11.51 -18.06 1.24
C ASN A 622 11.20 -17.61 -0.19
N VAL A 623 9.91 -17.51 -0.50
CA VAL A 623 9.37 -17.01 -1.77
C VAL A 623 8.33 -15.90 -1.54
N ILE A 624 8.21 -14.96 -2.48
CA ILE A 624 7.52 -13.67 -2.30
C ILE A 624 6.31 -13.56 -3.25
N GLY A 625 5.17 -13.10 -2.74
CA GLY A 625 3.95 -12.88 -3.53
C GLY A 625 4.13 -11.88 -4.68
N GLY A 626 3.54 -12.18 -5.83
CA GLY A 626 3.60 -11.39 -7.06
C GLY A 626 4.87 -11.56 -7.90
N THR A 627 5.86 -12.33 -7.42
CA THR A 627 6.99 -12.80 -8.24
C THR A 627 6.54 -13.92 -9.19
N VAL A 628 7.38 -14.28 -10.19
CA VAL A 628 7.02 -15.26 -11.22
C VAL A 628 7.88 -16.52 -11.09
N ASN A 629 7.24 -17.67 -11.05
CA ASN A 629 7.90 -18.97 -11.09
C ASN A 629 8.45 -19.26 -12.49
N GLY A 630 9.70 -19.74 -12.58
CA GLY A 630 10.35 -20.18 -13.81
C GLY A 630 9.90 -21.57 -14.25
N ASP A 631 10.86 -22.43 -14.61
CA ASP A 631 10.59 -23.70 -15.31
C ASP A 631 10.17 -24.87 -14.39
N GLY A 632 10.27 -24.75 -13.07
CA GLY A 632 9.98 -25.83 -12.12
C GLY A 632 8.49 -25.90 -11.69
N ARG A 633 7.93 -27.11 -11.50
CA ARG A 633 6.71 -27.30 -10.70
C ARG A 633 7.13 -27.44 -9.23
N VAL A 634 6.66 -26.56 -8.37
CA VAL A 634 7.02 -26.52 -6.95
C VAL A 634 5.79 -26.37 -6.06
N ASP A 635 5.82 -26.98 -4.87
CA ASP A 635 4.78 -26.83 -3.85
C ASP A 635 5.35 -26.01 -2.68
N PHE A 636 4.62 -25.00 -2.19
CA PHE A 636 5.10 -24.09 -1.13
C PHE A 636 4.06 -23.86 -0.03
N ARG A 637 4.50 -23.69 1.23
CA ARG A 637 3.65 -23.43 2.38
C ARG A 637 3.50 -21.93 2.61
N VAL A 638 2.26 -21.44 2.68
CA VAL A 638 1.95 -20.02 2.92
C VAL A 638 2.36 -19.61 4.34
N THR A 639 3.19 -18.57 4.45
CA THR A 639 3.61 -17.97 5.74
C THR A 639 3.05 -16.57 5.98
N ARG A 640 2.55 -15.89 4.93
CA ARG A 640 1.81 -14.63 5.02
C ARG A 640 0.76 -14.60 3.92
N ALA A 641 -0.48 -14.20 4.24
CA ALA A 641 -1.60 -14.21 3.30
C ALA A 641 -2.28 -12.82 3.21
N GLY A 642 -2.97 -12.55 2.11
CA GLY A 642 -3.73 -11.32 1.90
C GLY A 642 -2.92 -10.04 2.17
N ARG A 643 -3.39 -9.24 3.15
CA ARG A 643 -2.80 -7.94 3.51
C ARG A 643 -1.42 -8.03 4.15
N ASP A 644 -1.05 -9.18 4.73
CA ASP A 644 0.21 -9.35 5.44
C ASP A 644 1.38 -9.75 4.52
N THR A 645 1.10 -10.01 3.25
CA THR A 645 2.14 -10.25 2.23
C THR A 645 3.00 -9.01 1.99
N GLN A 646 4.26 -9.21 1.65
CA GLN A 646 5.22 -8.14 1.36
C GLN A 646 4.69 -7.21 0.25
N LEU A 647 4.09 -7.75 -0.80
CA LEU A 647 3.49 -6.96 -1.89
C LEU A 647 2.36 -6.05 -1.39
N SER A 648 1.45 -6.57 -0.56
CA SER A 648 0.35 -5.78 0.04
C SER A 648 0.88 -4.67 0.95
N GLN A 649 1.91 -4.95 1.76
CA GLN A 649 2.56 -3.92 2.58
C GLN A 649 3.23 -2.85 1.70
N ILE A 650 3.96 -3.22 0.64
CA ILE A 650 4.53 -2.27 -0.33
C ILE A 650 3.45 -1.38 -0.94
N VAL A 651 2.31 -1.95 -1.35
CA VAL A 651 1.17 -1.19 -1.90
C VAL A 651 0.60 -0.23 -0.86
N LYS A 652 0.35 -0.67 0.39
CA LYS A 652 -0.09 0.18 1.52
C LYS A 652 0.87 1.36 1.72
N LEU A 653 2.18 1.11 1.81
CA LEU A 653 3.19 2.15 2.01
C LEU A 653 3.23 3.17 0.86
N VAL A 654 2.99 2.75 -0.39
CA VAL A 654 2.93 3.65 -1.55
C VAL A 654 1.58 4.39 -1.65
N GLN A 655 0.50 3.87 -1.07
CA GLN A 655 -0.77 4.60 -0.91
C GLN A 655 -0.66 5.67 0.18
N ASP A 656 -0.14 5.33 1.37
CA ASP A 656 0.12 6.28 2.47
C ASP A 656 1.08 7.41 2.03
N ALA A 657 2.04 7.10 1.15
CA ALA A 657 2.92 8.07 0.54
C ALA A 657 2.22 9.08 -0.40
N GLN A 658 1.08 8.72 -0.99
CA GLN A 658 0.35 9.56 -1.94
C GLN A 658 -0.77 10.38 -1.28
N THR A 659 -1.31 9.92 -0.15
CA THR A 659 -2.37 10.62 0.59
C THR A 659 -1.82 11.76 1.49
N THR A 660 -0.60 11.61 2.00
CA THR A 660 -0.01 12.52 3.00
C THR A 660 0.64 13.78 2.38
N ARG A 661 0.00 14.95 2.60
CA ARG A 661 0.41 16.25 2.01
C ARG A 661 1.80 16.70 2.47
N ALA A 662 2.58 17.28 1.54
CA ALA A 662 3.88 17.89 1.83
C ALA A 662 3.75 19.23 2.59
N PRO A 663 4.61 19.54 3.58
CA PRO A 663 4.57 20.84 4.27
C PRO A 663 4.79 22.02 3.31
N ILE A 664 5.70 21.89 2.35
CA ILE A 664 5.88 22.85 1.24
C ILE A 664 4.63 23.08 0.38
N GLN A 665 3.64 22.17 0.37
CA GLN A 665 2.35 22.43 -0.28
C GLN A 665 1.53 23.46 0.51
N ARG A 666 1.54 23.39 1.85
CA ARG A 666 0.89 24.39 2.72
C ARG A 666 1.42 25.80 2.47
N LEU A 667 2.70 25.95 2.11
CA LEU A 667 3.27 27.24 1.69
C LEU A 667 2.59 27.77 0.42
N ALA A 668 2.42 26.93 -0.60
CA ALA A 668 1.78 27.31 -1.87
C ALA A 668 0.29 27.65 -1.67
N ASP A 669 -0.43 26.86 -0.85
CA ASP A 669 -1.83 27.09 -0.51
C ASP A 669 -2.00 28.41 0.29
N THR A 670 -1.11 28.66 1.27
CA THR A 670 -1.09 29.90 2.07
C THR A 670 -0.78 31.13 1.20
N LEU A 671 0.21 31.02 0.30
CA LEU A 671 0.52 32.08 -0.66
C LEU A 671 -0.68 32.37 -1.55
N ALA A 672 -1.36 31.36 -2.10
CA ALA A 672 -2.55 31.53 -2.92
C ALA A 672 -3.68 32.25 -2.15
N GLY A 673 -3.90 31.89 -0.89
CA GLY A 673 -4.90 32.51 -0.01
C GLY A 673 -4.69 34.02 0.22
N TYR A 674 -3.44 34.47 0.36
CA TYR A 674 -3.12 35.91 0.42
C TYR A 674 -3.11 36.59 -0.96
N PHE A 675 -2.76 35.84 -2.01
CA PHE A 675 -2.59 36.37 -3.37
C PHE A 675 -3.93 36.78 -4.00
N VAL A 676 -5.00 35.99 -3.85
CA VAL A 676 -6.31 36.28 -4.47
C VAL A 676 -6.94 37.60 -3.96
N PRO A 677 -7.05 37.88 -2.65
CA PRO A 677 -7.53 39.19 -2.17
C PRO A 677 -6.64 40.36 -2.63
N MET A 678 -5.32 40.17 -2.62
CA MET A 678 -4.37 41.19 -3.06
C MET A 678 -4.55 41.55 -4.55
N ILE A 679 -4.80 40.56 -5.42
CA ILE A 679 -5.12 40.79 -6.85
C ILE A 679 -6.40 41.60 -7.02
N LEU A 680 -7.46 41.28 -6.25
CA LEU A 680 -8.73 42.01 -6.35
C LEU A 680 -8.57 43.48 -5.92
N ILE A 681 -7.76 43.75 -4.89
CA ILE A 681 -7.38 45.10 -4.46
C ILE A 681 -6.52 45.81 -5.53
N LEU A 682 -5.57 45.11 -6.18
CA LEU A 682 -4.78 45.67 -7.28
C LEU A 682 -5.62 45.97 -8.53
N GLY A 683 -6.58 45.10 -8.88
CA GLY A 683 -7.50 45.33 -10.00
C GLY A 683 -8.38 46.55 -9.77
N LEU A 684 -8.99 46.64 -8.58
CA LEU A 684 -9.82 47.78 -8.19
C LEU A 684 -9.01 49.09 -8.10
N SER A 685 -7.81 49.07 -7.52
CA SER A 685 -6.95 50.26 -7.46
C SER A 685 -6.42 50.68 -8.84
N THR A 686 -6.15 49.73 -9.74
CA THR A 686 -5.83 50.00 -11.15
C THR A 686 -7.00 50.71 -11.84
N PHE A 687 -8.23 50.21 -11.69
CA PHE A 687 -9.43 50.84 -12.23
C PHE A 687 -9.61 52.27 -11.72
N LEU A 688 -9.56 52.48 -10.40
CA LEU A 688 -9.74 53.79 -9.78
C LEU A 688 -8.62 54.78 -10.15
N CYS A 689 -7.37 54.33 -10.15
CA CYS A 689 -6.22 55.16 -10.49
C CYS A 689 -6.29 55.65 -11.94
N TRP A 690 -6.51 54.75 -12.92
CA TRP A 690 -6.65 55.16 -14.32
C TRP A 690 -7.93 55.96 -14.58
N MET A 691 -9.02 55.73 -13.83
CA MET A 691 -10.23 56.53 -13.95
C MET A 691 -10.00 57.99 -13.51
N VAL A 692 -9.32 58.23 -12.38
CA VAL A 692 -8.93 59.58 -11.95
C VAL A 692 -7.89 60.18 -12.90
N LEU A 693 -6.82 59.44 -13.21
CA LEU A 693 -5.69 59.95 -13.99
C LEU A 693 -6.09 60.31 -15.43
N SER A 694 -6.99 59.54 -16.06
CA SER A 694 -7.52 59.84 -17.40
C SER A 694 -8.48 61.04 -17.44
N HIS A 695 -8.94 61.54 -16.29
CA HIS A 695 -9.71 62.78 -16.16
C HIS A 695 -8.86 63.99 -15.72
N VAL A 696 -7.76 63.76 -15.00
CA VAL A 696 -6.85 64.82 -14.52
C VAL A 696 -5.75 65.17 -15.53
N LEU A 697 -5.25 64.22 -16.34
CA LEU A 697 -4.20 64.50 -17.33
C LEU A 697 -4.75 65.27 -18.55
N PRO A 698 -4.10 66.38 -18.96
CA PRO A 698 -4.48 67.11 -20.18
C PRO A 698 -4.14 66.35 -21.47
N ASN A 699 -3.12 65.48 -21.43
CA ASN A 699 -2.74 64.58 -22.52
C ASN A 699 -2.74 63.12 -22.01
N PRO A 700 -3.90 62.43 -22.01
CA PRO A 700 -3.96 61.02 -21.62
C PRO A 700 -3.32 60.10 -22.69
N PRO A 701 -2.88 58.87 -22.34
CA PRO A 701 -2.27 57.94 -23.29
C PRO A 701 -3.17 57.64 -24.50
N LYS A 702 -2.56 57.38 -25.66
CA LYS A 702 -3.26 57.28 -26.97
C LYS A 702 -4.49 56.35 -27.00
N ILE A 703 -4.50 55.28 -26.21
CA ILE A 703 -5.63 54.34 -26.11
C ILE A 703 -6.90 54.97 -25.50
N PHE A 704 -6.77 56.00 -24.67
CA PHE A 704 -7.89 56.78 -24.12
C PHE A 704 -8.40 57.88 -25.07
N LEU A 705 -7.75 58.06 -26.22
CA LEU A 705 -8.06 59.07 -27.26
C LEU A 705 -8.55 58.44 -28.57
N GLN A 706 -8.73 57.11 -28.62
CA GLN A 706 -9.28 56.40 -29.78
C GLN A 706 -10.76 56.07 -29.55
N ASP A 707 -11.65 56.72 -30.30
CA ASP A 707 -13.10 56.54 -30.18
C ASP A 707 -13.54 55.07 -30.37
N SER A 708 -12.82 54.31 -31.19
CA SER A 708 -13.00 52.86 -31.39
C SER A 708 -12.82 51.99 -30.14
N SER A 709 -12.22 52.52 -29.06
CA SER A 709 -12.01 51.78 -27.81
C SER A 709 -13.21 51.79 -26.85
N GLY A 710 -14.25 52.60 -27.14
CA GLY A 710 -15.46 52.72 -26.31
C GLY A 710 -15.36 53.72 -25.16
N GLY A 711 -14.37 54.62 -25.20
CA GLY A 711 -14.19 55.69 -24.20
C GLY A 711 -13.48 55.26 -22.90
N LYS A 712 -13.17 56.25 -22.05
CA LYS A 712 -12.23 56.12 -20.92
C LYS A 712 -12.59 55.00 -19.94
N ILE A 713 -13.87 54.92 -19.55
CA ILE A 713 -14.35 53.91 -18.59
C ILE A 713 -14.14 52.48 -19.12
N MET A 714 -14.42 52.25 -20.41
CA MET A 714 -14.24 50.91 -21.02
C MET A 714 -12.77 50.49 -21.05
N VAL A 715 -11.84 51.43 -21.27
CA VAL A 715 -10.39 51.16 -21.19
C VAL A 715 -9.98 50.80 -19.75
N CYS A 716 -10.45 51.55 -18.74
CA CYS A 716 -10.18 51.24 -17.33
C CYS A 716 -10.71 49.85 -16.92
N VAL A 717 -11.90 49.45 -17.39
CA VAL A 717 -12.45 48.10 -17.15
C VAL A 717 -11.62 47.03 -17.85
N LYS A 718 -11.20 47.23 -19.11
CA LYS A 718 -10.32 46.30 -19.84
C LYS A 718 -8.98 46.09 -19.13
N LEU A 719 -8.37 47.13 -18.57
CA LEU A 719 -7.15 47.03 -17.75
C LEU A 719 -7.40 46.26 -16.45
N CYS A 720 -8.49 46.55 -15.74
CA CYS A 720 -8.89 45.82 -14.53
C CYS A 720 -9.07 44.32 -14.78
N ILE A 721 -9.80 43.96 -15.85
CA ILE A 721 -9.94 42.57 -16.31
C ILE A 721 -8.58 41.96 -16.64
N SER A 722 -7.69 42.70 -17.33
CA SER A 722 -6.34 42.21 -17.66
C SER A 722 -5.51 41.87 -16.41
N VAL A 723 -5.57 42.70 -15.35
CA VAL A 723 -4.90 42.43 -14.06
C VAL A 723 -5.46 41.18 -13.37
N ILE A 724 -6.78 41.09 -13.25
CA ILE A 724 -7.49 39.95 -12.63
C ILE A 724 -7.20 38.65 -13.38
N VAL A 725 -7.19 38.69 -14.71
CA VAL A 725 -6.92 37.55 -15.58
C VAL A 725 -5.46 37.13 -15.53
N PHE A 726 -4.52 38.08 -15.68
CA PHE A 726 -3.09 37.77 -15.72
C PHE A 726 -2.61 37.05 -14.46
N ALA A 727 -3.13 37.47 -13.31
CA ALA A 727 -2.62 37.06 -12.02
C ALA A 727 -3.14 35.71 -11.51
N CYS A 728 -3.68 34.82 -12.36
CA CYS A 728 -4.03 33.47 -11.87
C CYS A 728 -2.79 32.76 -11.30
N PRO A 729 -2.82 32.26 -10.04
CA PRO A 729 -1.78 31.38 -9.50
C PRO A 729 -1.88 29.95 -10.07
N CYS A 730 -2.38 29.79 -11.30
CA CYS A 730 -2.64 28.54 -12.00
C CYS A 730 -1.40 27.63 -12.03
N ALA A 731 -0.23 28.18 -12.34
CA ALA A 731 1.04 27.46 -12.31
C ALA A 731 1.58 27.19 -10.89
N LEU A 732 1.22 28.02 -9.91
CA LEU A 732 1.72 27.96 -8.53
C LEU A 732 1.19 26.73 -7.80
N GLY A 733 -0.13 26.49 -7.87
CA GLY A 733 -0.78 25.33 -7.25
C GLY A 733 -0.38 23.99 -7.87
N LEU A 734 0.03 23.98 -9.14
CA LEU A 734 0.48 22.78 -9.85
C LEU A 734 1.96 22.44 -9.60
N ALA A 735 2.79 23.43 -9.26
CA ALA A 735 4.25 23.32 -9.17
C ALA A 735 4.74 22.25 -8.19
N THR A 736 4.12 22.19 -7.00
CA THR A 736 4.48 21.27 -5.92
C THR A 736 3.93 19.85 -6.14
N PRO A 737 2.60 19.61 -6.22
CA PRO A 737 2.07 18.25 -6.26
C PRO A 737 2.52 17.46 -7.49
N THR A 738 2.65 18.11 -8.65
CA THR A 738 3.12 17.43 -9.88
C THR A 738 4.56 16.96 -9.74
N ALA A 739 5.44 17.75 -9.13
CA ALA A 739 6.84 17.40 -8.96
C ALA A 739 7.06 16.34 -7.85
N VAL A 740 6.31 16.43 -6.74
CA VAL A 740 6.32 15.40 -5.68
C VAL A 740 5.85 14.06 -6.25
N MET A 741 4.68 14.02 -6.87
CA MET A 741 4.04 12.78 -7.32
C MET A 741 4.80 12.08 -8.45
N VAL A 742 5.37 12.84 -9.41
CA VAL A 742 6.27 12.26 -10.42
C VAL A 742 7.57 11.78 -9.78
N GLY A 743 8.12 12.54 -8.82
CA GLY A 743 9.35 12.19 -8.12
C GLY A 743 9.27 10.91 -7.27
N THR A 744 8.21 10.74 -6.48
CA THR A 744 8.01 9.53 -5.67
C THR A 744 7.72 8.30 -6.52
N GLY A 745 6.99 8.45 -7.64
CA GLY A 745 6.80 7.37 -8.61
C GLY A 745 8.12 6.86 -9.20
N ILE A 746 9.04 7.77 -9.55
CA ILE A 746 10.38 7.41 -10.04
C ILE A 746 11.24 6.81 -8.92
N GLY A 747 11.08 7.28 -7.68
CA GLY A 747 11.68 6.64 -6.50
C GLY A 747 11.31 5.16 -6.42
N ALA A 748 10.01 4.84 -6.46
CA ALA A 748 9.52 3.47 -6.47
C ALA A 748 10.03 2.66 -7.67
N GLU A 749 10.05 3.23 -8.89
CA GLU A 749 10.66 2.60 -10.08
C GLU A 749 12.18 2.34 -9.94
N ASN A 750 12.86 2.92 -8.94
CA ASN A 750 14.27 2.69 -8.63
C ASN A 750 14.48 1.96 -7.28
N GLY A 751 13.43 1.45 -6.65
CA GLY A 751 13.51 0.72 -5.37
C GLY A 751 13.55 1.61 -4.11
N ILE A 752 13.19 2.89 -4.22
CA ILE A 752 13.25 3.88 -3.12
C ILE A 752 11.82 4.32 -2.79
N LEU A 753 11.21 3.72 -1.78
CA LEU A 753 9.88 4.10 -1.29
C LEU A 753 10.01 5.24 -0.27
N ILE A 754 9.17 6.28 -0.39
CA ILE A 754 9.21 7.46 0.48
C ILE A 754 7.80 7.71 1.01
N LYS A 755 7.57 7.53 2.32
CA LYS A 755 6.29 7.71 2.99
C LYS A 755 5.95 9.18 3.18
N GLY A 756 5.50 9.78 2.09
CA GLY A 756 4.75 11.03 2.14
C GLY A 756 5.57 12.29 1.96
N GLY A 757 4.84 13.39 1.78
CA GLY A 757 5.45 14.69 1.49
C GLY A 757 6.23 15.32 2.64
N ALA A 758 6.05 14.83 3.88
CA ALA A 758 6.78 15.32 5.06
C ALA A 758 8.18 14.68 5.16
N ALA A 759 8.27 13.35 5.04
CA ALA A 759 9.52 12.61 4.88
C ALA A 759 10.40 13.25 3.79
N LEU A 760 9.81 13.44 2.60
CA LEU A 760 10.49 14.06 1.46
C LEU A 760 11.08 15.45 1.79
N GLU A 761 10.44 16.26 2.63
CA GLU A 761 11.03 17.55 3.02
C GLU A 761 12.17 17.39 4.03
N ARG A 762 12.00 16.54 5.05
CA ARG A 762 13.02 16.28 6.09
C ARG A 762 14.29 15.68 5.47
N THR A 763 14.16 14.74 4.54
CA THR A 763 15.27 14.14 3.77
C THR A 763 16.13 15.16 3.01
N THR A 764 15.60 16.33 2.63
CA THR A 764 16.44 17.40 2.02
C THR A 764 17.30 18.16 3.01
N LYS A 765 16.94 18.13 4.30
CA LYS A 765 17.57 18.87 5.39
C LYS A 765 18.57 18.02 6.19
N VAL A 766 18.54 16.70 6.03
CA VAL A 766 19.46 15.75 6.69
C VAL A 766 20.92 16.19 6.55
N THR A 767 21.59 16.33 7.71
CA THR A 767 23.00 16.70 7.84
C THR A 767 23.85 15.54 8.38
N GLN A 768 23.24 14.61 9.12
CA GLN A 768 23.91 13.43 9.66
C GLN A 768 23.06 12.16 9.48
N ILE A 769 23.71 11.09 9.02
CA ILE A 769 23.15 9.74 8.98
C ILE A 769 23.74 8.92 10.13
N VAL A 770 22.87 8.29 10.91
CA VAL A 770 23.22 7.19 11.82
C VAL A 770 22.89 5.89 11.12
N LEU A 771 23.82 4.94 11.10
CA LEU A 771 23.60 3.59 10.59
C LEU A 771 23.71 2.57 11.72
N ASP A 772 22.85 1.55 11.73
CA ASP A 772 23.18 0.33 12.46
C ASP A 772 24.29 -0.46 11.73
N LYS A 773 25.03 -1.26 12.50
CA LYS A 773 26.09 -2.13 11.99
C LYS A 773 25.53 -3.43 11.39
N THR A 774 24.65 -4.12 12.10
CA THR A 774 24.26 -5.51 11.81
C THR A 774 23.10 -5.54 10.84
N GLY A 775 23.24 -6.24 9.71
CA GLY A 775 22.18 -6.33 8.69
C GLY A 775 22.02 -5.08 7.82
N THR A 776 22.38 -3.90 8.33
CA THR A 776 22.45 -2.65 7.57
C THR A 776 23.79 -2.47 6.86
N ILE A 777 24.92 -2.30 7.58
CA ILE A 777 26.28 -2.19 7.00
C ILE A 777 26.85 -3.57 6.63
N THR A 778 26.66 -4.56 7.51
CA THR A 778 27.07 -5.95 7.28
C THR A 778 25.94 -6.78 6.71
N HIS A 779 26.24 -7.99 6.24
CA HIS A 779 25.24 -8.96 5.81
C HIS A 779 24.40 -9.55 6.97
N GLY A 780 24.78 -9.32 8.22
CA GLY A 780 24.12 -9.93 9.39
C GLY A 780 24.34 -11.45 9.47
N LYS A 781 25.35 -11.95 8.76
CA LYS A 781 25.70 -13.38 8.66
C LYS A 781 27.17 -13.53 9.02
N MET A 782 27.44 -14.28 10.09
CA MET A 782 28.82 -14.61 10.46
C MET A 782 29.41 -15.60 9.45
N SER A 783 30.70 -15.47 9.15
CA SER A 783 31.46 -16.40 8.32
C SER A 783 32.81 -16.72 8.96
N VAL A 784 33.38 -17.88 8.64
CA VAL A 784 34.76 -18.22 9.04
C VAL A 784 35.73 -17.36 8.24
N VAL A 785 36.54 -16.57 8.95
CA VAL A 785 37.66 -15.82 8.36
C VAL A 785 38.92 -16.66 8.36
N GLN A 786 39.21 -17.31 9.49
CA GLN A 786 40.47 -17.99 9.74
C GLN A 786 40.26 -19.11 10.78
N SER A 787 40.90 -20.25 10.56
CA SER A 787 41.04 -21.32 11.55
C SER A 787 42.51 -21.48 11.93
N VAL A 788 42.80 -21.58 13.22
CA VAL A 788 44.13 -21.86 13.76
C VAL A 788 44.07 -23.21 14.47
N LEU A 789 44.68 -24.23 13.86
CA LEU A 789 44.67 -25.61 14.38
C LEU A 789 46.01 -25.92 15.06
N GLU A 790 45.95 -26.66 16.17
CA GLU A 790 47.13 -27.10 16.93
C GLU A 790 48.05 -27.99 16.07
N ALA A 791 49.33 -28.11 16.43
CA ALA A 791 50.33 -28.85 15.64
C ALA A 791 49.94 -30.34 15.40
N GLU A 792 49.18 -30.94 16.32
CA GLU A 792 48.68 -32.32 16.20
C GLU A 792 47.65 -32.49 15.06
N TRP A 793 46.90 -31.44 14.72
CA TRP A 793 45.82 -31.47 13.73
C TRP A 793 46.21 -30.84 12.38
N SER A 794 47.05 -29.81 12.39
CA SER A 794 47.49 -29.10 11.18
C SER A 794 48.52 -29.88 10.35
N GLY A 795 49.28 -30.80 10.94
CA GLY A 795 50.39 -31.51 10.28
C GLY A 795 50.03 -32.55 9.20
N ASN A 796 48.75 -32.80 8.92
CA ASN A 796 48.30 -33.71 7.87
C ASN A 796 46.90 -33.31 7.36
N GLU A 797 46.71 -33.24 6.03
CA GLU A 797 45.42 -32.85 5.44
C GLU A 797 44.26 -33.75 5.89
N MET A 798 44.50 -35.07 6.03
CA MET A 798 43.49 -36.00 6.56
C MET A 798 43.06 -35.65 8.00
N ARG A 799 43.97 -35.09 8.82
CA ARG A 799 43.64 -34.62 10.18
C ARG A 799 42.91 -33.27 10.16
N ARG A 800 43.28 -32.35 9.28
CA ARG A 800 42.55 -31.08 9.06
C ARG A 800 41.10 -31.35 8.63
N ARG A 801 40.89 -32.24 7.64
CA ARG A 801 39.55 -32.68 7.23
C ARG A 801 38.80 -33.33 8.39
N MET A 802 39.40 -34.30 9.08
CA MET A 802 38.78 -34.96 10.25
C MET A 802 38.39 -33.97 11.38
N TRP A 803 39.22 -32.96 11.65
CA TRP A 803 38.90 -31.90 12.62
C TRP A 803 37.66 -31.10 12.18
N TRP A 804 37.59 -30.68 10.91
CA TRP A 804 36.40 -30.04 10.36
C TRP A 804 35.16 -30.94 10.33
N THR A 805 35.32 -32.26 10.12
CA THR A 805 34.21 -33.22 10.24
C THR A 805 33.67 -33.26 11.67
N ILE A 806 34.54 -33.35 12.69
CA ILE A 806 34.16 -33.36 14.11
C ILE A 806 33.46 -32.04 14.50
N VAL A 807 34.04 -30.91 14.10
CA VAL A 807 33.51 -29.56 14.39
C VAL A 807 32.17 -29.32 13.67
N GLY A 808 32.08 -29.66 12.38
CA GLY A 808 30.86 -29.50 11.58
C GLY A 808 29.71 -30.37 12.08
N LEU A 809 29.97 -31.65 12.41
CA LEU A 809 28.97 -32.52 13.06
C LEU A 809 28.49 -31.95 14.39
N SER A 810 29.38 -31.35 15.18
CA SER A 810 29.04 -30.81 16.50
C SER A 810 28.08 -29.61 16.42
N GLU A 811 28.29 -28.70 15.47
CA GLU A 811 27.42 -27.54 15.25
C GLU A 811 26.22 -27.83 14.32
N MET A 812 26.08 -29.05 13.79
CA MET A 812 24.98 -29.40 12.88
C MET A 812 23.58 -29.31 13.54
N GLY A 813 23.50 -29.46 14.87
CA GLY A 813 22.28 -29.24 15.67
C GLY A 813 22.13 -27.82 16.23
N SER A 814 22.92 -26.85 15.74
CA SER A 814 23.07 -25.53 16.35
C SER A 814 22.38 -24.43 15.55
N GLU A 815 21.21 -24.00 16.04
CA GLU A 815 20.45 -22.89 15.44
C GLU A 815 21.11 -21.51 15.59
N HIS A 816 22.15 -21.40 16.43
CA HIS A 816 22.84 -20.13 16.68
C HIS A 816 23.61 -19.65 15.42
N PRO A 817 23.64 -18.35 15.09
CA PRO A 817 24.35 -17.85 13.90
C PRO A 817 25.82 -18.27 13.81
N VAL A 818 26.48 -18.39 14.97
CA VAL A 818 27.82 -18.97 15.14
C VAL A 818 27.91 -20.41 14.62
N GLY A 819 26.98 -21.28 15.03
CA GLY A 819 27.00 -22.69 14.66
C GLY A 819 26.77 -22.87 13.16
N LYS A 820 25.82 -22.11 12.60
CA LYS A 820 25.57 -22.07 11.14
C LYS A 820 26.79 -21.56 10.36
N ALA A 821 27.53 -20.58 10.88
CA ALA A 821 28.78 -20.11 10.28
C ALA A 821 29.91 -21.15 10.32
N ILE A 822 30.06 -21.85 11.46
CA ILE A 822 31.05 -22.93 11.61
C ILE A 822 30.70 -24.13 10.72
N LEU A 823 29.42 -24.52 10.62
CA LEU A 823 28.94 -25.57 9.74
C LEU A 823 29.18 -25.24 8.26
N ALA A 824 28.91 -24.00 7.85
CA ALA A 824 29.19 -23.53 6.49
C ALA A 824 30.70 -23.55 6.16
N GLY A 825 31.55 -23.10 7.09
CA GLY A 825 33.01 -23.19 6.95
C GLY A 825 33.50 -24.64 6.89
N ALA A 826 32.92 -25.54 7.70
CA ALA A 826 33.23 -26.97 7.67
C ALA A 826 32.86 -27.61 6.34
N ARG A 827 31.68 -27.31 5.76
CA ARG A 827 31.29 -27.76 4.41
C ARG A 827 32.30 -27.31 3.35
N GLN A 828 32.66 -26.03 3.37
CA GLN A 828 33.62 -25.44 2.43
C GLN A 828 35.03 -26.07 2.53
N GLU A 829 35.51 -26.37 3.74
CA GLU A 829 36.82 -27.00 3.97
C GLU A 829 36.82 -28.52 3.72
N LEU A 830 35.65 -29.16 3.69
CA LEU A 830 35.49 -30.58 3.38
C LEU A 830 35.24 -30.85 1.89
N ASP A 831 35.00 -29.81 1.08
CA ASP A 831 34.54 -29.89 -0.32
C ASP A 831 33.16 -30.56 -0.45
N VAL A 832 32.28 -30.29 0.53
CA VAL A 832 30.87 -30.73 0.56
C VAL A 832 30.00 -29.59 0.03
N GLU A 833 28.97 -29.93 -0.75
CA GLU A 833 28.01 -28.94 -1.26
C GLU A 833 27.42 -28.08 -0.14
N VAL A 834 27.02 -26.84 -0.46
CA VAL A 834 26.63 -25.78 0.49
C VAL A 834 25.55 -26.22 1.50
N GLU A 835 24.72 -27.20 1.14
CA GLU A 835 23.65 -27.76 1.96
C GLU A 835 23.85 -29.25 2.33
N GLY A 836 24.92 -29.89 1.85
CA GLY A 836 25.21 -31.30 2.08
C GLY A 836 25.38 -31.66 3.57
N VAL A 837 25.01 -32.88 3.94
CA VAL A 837 25.15 -33.38 5.31
C VAL A 837 26.61 -33.80 5.54
N VAL A 838 27.21 -33.38 6.65
CA VAL A 838 28.55 -33.85 7.04
C VAL A 838 28.44 -35.31 7.48
N GLU A 839 29.20 -36.22 6.87
CA GLU A 839 29.02 -37.66 7.09
C GLU A 839 29.40 -38.12 8.51
N GLY A 840 28.41 -38.50 9.30
CA GLY A 840 28.59 -39.06 10.63
C GLY A 840 27.28 -39.11 11.42
N SER A 841 27.39 -39.30 12.73
CA SER A 841 26.25 -39.20 13.65
C SER A 841 26.59 -38.36 14.89
N VAL A 842 25.57 -37.68 15.41
CA VAL A 842 25.65 -36.89 16.64
C VAL A 842 24.89 -37.65 17.74
N GLY A 843 25.52 -37.81 18.90
CA GLY A 843 24.95 -38.47 20.08
C GLY A 843 24.43 -37.47 21.10
N GLU A 844 25.08 -37.39 22.26
CA GLU A 844 24.77 -36.39 23.27
C GLU A 844 25.15 -34.99 22.77
N PHE A 845 24.16 -34.09 22.63
CA PHE A 845 24.35 -32.68 22.30
C PHE A 845 23.76 -31.81 23.40
N LYS A 846 24.56 -30.87 23.93
CA LYS A 846 24.18 -30.01 25.05
C LYS A 846 24.68 -28.57 24.86
N VAL A 847 23.74 -27.67 24.62
CA VAL A 847 23.98 -26.23 24.53
C VAL A 847 24.10 -25.61 25.93
N THR A 848 25.05 -24.71 26.13
CA THR A 848 25.15 -23.82 27.29
C THR A 848 25.08 -22.37 26.81
N VAL A 849 23.91 -21.75 26.96
CA VAL A 849 23.61 -20.40 26.46
C VAL A 849 24.68 -19.39 26.92
N GLY A 850 25.17 -18.57 25.99
CA GLY A 850 26.23 -17.57 26.25
C GLY A 850 27.63 -18.14 26.53
N LYS A 851 27.84 -19.46 26.38
CA LYS A 851 29.14 -20.11 26.64
C LYS A 851 29.64 -21.01 25.49
N GLY A 852 28.81 -21.93 24.99
CA GLY A 852 29.24 -22.91 24.00
C GLY A 852 28.40 -24.18 23.96
N ILE A 853 28.85 -25.18 23.20
CA ILE A 853 28.22 -26.50 23.05
C ILE A 853 29.17 -27.63 23.48
N ASN A 854 28.59 -28.71 24.01
CA ASN A 854 29.26 -29.99 24.29
C ASN A 854 28.56 -31.06 23.44
N ALA A 855 29.30 -31.72 22.54
CA ALA A 855 28.77 -32.69 21.61
C ALA A 855 29.62 -33.98 21.62
N LEU A 856 28.96 -35.13 21.56
CA LEU A 856 29.60 -36.43 21.29
C LEU A 856 29.31 -36.82 19.83
N VAL A 857 30.34 -36.94 19.00
CA VAL A 857 30.19 -37.19 17.55
C VAL A 857 30.98 -38.42 17.08
N GLU A 858 30.41 -39.15 16.12
CA GLU A 858 30.97 -40.35 15.51
C GLU A 858 31.06 -40.12 13.98
N PRO A 859 32.20 -39.65 13.45
CA PRO A 859 32.36 -39.32 12.03
C PRO A 859 32.50 -40.58 11.15
N ALA A 860 31.84 -40.60 9.99
CA ALA A 860 31.76 -41.79 9.14
C ALA A 860 33.10 -42.17 8.49
N SER A 861 33.99 -41.20 8.27
CA SER A 861 35.28 -41.37 7.60
C SER A 861 36.37 -42.04 8.46
N ALA A 862 36.07 -42.36 9.72
CA ALA A 862 37.04 -42.99 10.63
C ALA A 862 37.05 -44.53 10.46
N VAL A 863 38.24 -45.09 10.19
CA VAL A 863 38.44 -46.55 9.96
C VAL A 863 38.08 -47.37 11.22
N ASP A 864 38.39 -46.85 12.40
CA ASP A 864 37.76 -47.25 13.66
C ASP A 864 36.62 -46.28 13.97
N ARG A 865 35.41 -46.78 14.25
CA ARG A 865 34.22 -45.99 14.64
C ARG A 865 34.41 -45.33 16.01
N SER A 866 35.21 -44.27 16.02
CA SER A 866 35.70 -43.59 17.20
C SER A 866 34.76 -42.44 17.56
N ARG A 867 34.41 -42.34 18.85
CA ARG A 867 33.56 -41.26 19.37
C ARG A 867 34.42 -40.18 19.98
N TYR A 868 34.30 -38.98 19.45
CA TYR A 868 35.01 -37.80 19.91
C TYR A 868 34.06 -36.92 20.72
N ARG A 869 34.49 -36.45 21.90
CA ARG A 869 33.76 -35.40 22.64
C ARG A 869 34.33 -34.04 22.28
N ALA A 870 33.56 -33.28 21.52
CA ALA A 870 33.87 -31.90 21.14
C ALA A 870 33.27 -30.91 22.14
N LEU A 871 34.06 -29.89 22.48
CA LEU A 871 33.68 -28.77 23.33
C LEU A 871 34.06 -27.48 22.59
N ILE A 872 33.05 -26.73 22.14
CA ILE A 872 33.21 -25.55 21.27
C ILE A 872 32.60 -24.35 22.00
N GLY A 873 33.37 -23.28 22.21
CA GLY A 873 32.87 -22.11 22.94
C GLY A 873 33.92 -21.07 23.28
N ASN A 874 33.61 -20.22 24.27
CA ASN A 874 34.54 -19.22 24.79
C ASN A 874 35.57 -19.83 25.77
N VAL A 875 36.67 -19.13 26.05
CA VAL A 875 37.76 -19.60 26.94
C VAL A 875 37.21 -20.04 28.31
N ALA A 876 36.29 -19.27 28.88
CA ALA A 876 35.65 -19.59 30.15
C ALA A 876 34.83 -20.89 30.09
N PHE A 877 34.23 -21.25 28.95
CA PHE A 877 33.54 -22.53 28.78
C PHE A 877 34.51 -23.71 28.82
N LEU A 878 35.64 -23.63 28.12
CA LEU A 878 36.68 -24.67 28.12
C LEU A 878 37.27 -24.86 29.53
N GLN A 879 37.66 -23.76 30.19
CA GLN A 879 38.19 -23.77 31.56
C GLN A 879 37.19 -24.35 32.57
N ASN A 880 35.89 -24.02 32.47
CA ASN A 880 34.84 -24.60 33.32
C ASN A 880 34.63 -26.11 33.10
N ASN A 881 35.08 -26.66 31.97
CA ASN A 881 35.07 -28.11 31.68
C ASN A 881 36.44 -28.77 31.96
N GLY A 882 37.38 -28.07 32.60
CA GLY A 882 38.69 -28.60 32.97
C GLY A 882 39.72 -28.66 31.84
N ILE A 883 39.49 -27.96 30.72
CA ILE A 883 40.44 -27.85 29.62
C ILE A 883 41.31 -26.61 29.83
N ASP A 884 42.62 -26.80 29.84
CA ASP A 884 43.59 -25.72 29.82
C ASP A 884 43.74 -25.16 28.40
N VAL A 885 43.86 -23.84 28.27
CA VAL A 885 43.92 -23.12 26.98
C VAL A 885 45.22 -22.29 26.98
N PRO A 886 46.17 -22.54 26.05
CA PRO A 886 47.48 -21.90 26.10
C PRO A 886 47.39 -20.37 26.09
N GLU A 887 48.14 -19.71 26.97
CA GLU A 887 48.21 -18.23 27.01
C GLU A 887 48.69 -17.66 25.67
N ASP A 888 49.62 -18.34 24.98
CA ASP A 888 50.05 -18.01 23.61
C ASP A 888 48.88 -17.97 22.60
N ALA A 889 47.86 -18.82 22.76
CA ALA A 889 46.68 -18.85 21.87
C ALA A 889 45.68 -17.74 22.22
N ILE A 890 45.60 -17.34 23.49
CA ILE A 890 44.80 -16.20 23.95
C ILE A 890 45.46 -14.91 23.45
N GLU A 891 46.75 -14.71 23.72
CA GLU A 891 47.51 -13.56 23.19
C GLU A 891 47.50 -13.52 21.66
N ALA A 892 47.56 -14.66 20.96
CA ALA A 892 47.44 -14.68 19.50
C ALA A 892 46.09 -14.14 19.01
N SER A 893 44.98 -14.46 19.71
CA SER A 893 43.67 -13.91 19.37
C SER A 893 43.60 -12.39 19.59
N GLU A 894 44.11 -11.89 20.72
CA GLU A 894 44.14 -10.44 21.01
C GLU A 894 45.08 -9.66 20.06
N ARG A 895 46.20 -10.27 19.63
CA ARG A 895 47.15 -9.65 18.71
C ARG A 895 46.56 -9.46 17.31
N VAL A 896 45.74 -10.39 16.80
CA VAL A 896 45.08 -10.28 15.48
C VAL A 896 44.17 -9.07 15.41
N ASP A 897 43.30 -8.87 16.42
CA ASP A 897 42.47 -7.66 16.55
C ASP A 897 43.33 -6.37 16.63
N SER A 898 44.55 -6.45 17.21
CA SER A 898 45.43 -5.29 17.39
C SER A 898 46.18 -4.83 16.12
N ASP A 899 46.53 -5.73 15.20
CA ASP A 899 47.29 -5.41 13.98
C ASP A 899 46.38 -5.17 12.75
N ALA A 900 45.17 -5.75 12.74
CA ALA A 900 44.12 -5.36 11.79
C ALA A 900 43.83 -3.84 11.86
N ASN A 901 43.79 -3.31 13.09
CA ASN A 901 43.60 -1.88 13.38
C ASN A 901 44.70 -0.93 12.87
N LYS A 902 45.86 -1.45 12.41
CA LYS A 902 47.00 -0.61 11.96
C LYS A 902 47.17 -0.54 10.45
N THR A 903 46.59 -1.46 9.69
CA THR A 903 46.97 -1.68 8.27
C THR A 903 45.85 -1.42 7.26
N GLY A 904 44.58 -1.46 7.67
CA GLY A 904 43.43 -1.00 6.87
C GLY A 904 43.24 -1.73 5.52
N LYS A 905 43.76 -2.96 5.38
CA LYS A 905 43.76 -3.73 4.13
C LYS A 905 43.48 -5.24 4.29
N GLY A 906 43.17 -5.69 5.51
CA GLY A 906 42.67 -7.05 5.76
C GLY A 906 41.13 -7.08 5.66
N PRO A 907 40.51 -8.14 5.09
CA PRO A 907 39.06 -8.23 4.90
C PRO A 907 38.29 -8.64 6.17
N ALA A 908 38.92 -8.61 7.35
CA ALA A 908 38.34 -9.07 8.62
C ALA A 908 38.62 -8.06 9.73
N THR A 909 37.57 -7.69 10.46
CA THR A 909 37.59 -6.63 11.48
C THR A 909 36.59 -6.94 12.59
N GLY A 910 37.05 -7.11 13.84
CA GLY A 910 36.22 -7.49 14.98
C GLY A 910 35.87 -8.98 15.00
N THR A 911 36.89 -9.83 15.04
CA THR A 911 36.73 -11.29 14.98
C THR A 911 36.28 -11.88 16.31
N SER A 912 35.20 -12.66 16.29
CA SER A 912 34.78 -13.49 17.42
C SER A 912 35.58 -14.80 17.43
N HIS A 913 36.51 -14.93 18.36
CA HIS A 913 37.34 -16.13 18.52
C HIS A 913 36.64 -17.21 19.36
N ILE A 914 36.53 -18.40 18.79
CA ILE A 914 35.83 -19.55 19.37
C ILE A 914 36.81 -20.70 19.48
N PHE A 915 36.98 -21.22 20.69
CA PHE A 915 37.99 -22.21 21.03
C PHE A 915 37.36 -23.60 20.96
N VAL A 916 38.11 -24.55 20.37
CA VAL A 916 37.67 -25.92 20.11
C VAL A 916 38.57 -26.88 20.87
N ALA A 917 37.94 -27.73 21.68
CA ALA A 917 38.60 -28.83 22.37
C ALA A 917 38.00 -30.17 21.94
N ILE A 918 38.84 -31.20 21.82
CA ILE A 918 38.48 -32.57 21.44
C ILE A 918 39.08 -33.51 22.49
N ASP A 919 38.25 -34.40 23.04
CA ASP A 919 38.60 -35.40 24.05
C ASP A 919 39.38 -34.83 25.27
N GLY A 920 38.97 -33.63 25.70
CA GLY A 920 39.54 -32.95 26.87
C GLY A 920 40.86 -32.20 26.62
N LYS A 921 41.34 -32.14 25.37
CA LYS A 921 42.48 -31.30 24.97
C LYS A 921 42.01 -30.13 24.11
N TYR A 922 42.63 -28.95 24.28
CA TYR A 922 42.56 -27.89 23.29
C TYR A 922 43.10 -28.37 21.92
N SER A 923 42.44 -27.98 20.83
CA SER A 923 42.73 -28.45 19.46
C SER A 923 42.91 -27.33 18.42
N GLY A 924 42.47 -26.12 18.75
CA GLY A 924 42.50 -24.96 17.86
C GLY A 924 41.41 -23.94 18.17
N HIS A 925 41.36 -22.86 17.39
CA HIS A 925 40.28 -21.88 17.45
C HIS A 925 39.87 -21.38 16.06
N ILE A 926 38.64 -20.90 15.96
CA ILE A 926 38.01 -20.35 14.76
C ILE A 926 37.74 -18.86 15.00
N ALA A 927 38.17 -18.02 14.07
CA ALA A 927 37.83 -16.61 14.03
C ALA A 927 36.64 -16.39 13.09
N LEU A 928 35.49 -16.02 13.65
CA LEU A 928 34.31 -15.62 12.89
C LEU A 928 34.23 -14.09 12.74
N ALA A 929 33.80 -13.58 11.59
CA ALA A 929 33.44 -12.18 11.42
C ALA A 929 32.09 -12.04 10.70
N ASP A 930 31.42 -10.90 10.88
CA ASP A 930 30.21 -10.52 10.15
C ASP A 930 30.62 -9.70 8.93
N SER A 931 30.32 -10.16 7.72
CA SER A 931 30.90 -9.60 6.50
C SER A 931 30.29 -8.25 6.12
N ILE A 932 31.14 -7.25 5.85
CA ILE A 932 30.72 -5.92 5.37
C ILE A 932 30.16 -6.07 3.95
N LYS A 933 28.99 -5.47 3.67
CA LYS A 933 28.36 -5.52 2.35
C LYS A 933 29.22 -4.87 1.27
N GLU A 934 29.23 -5.48 0.09
CA GLU A 934 29.88 -4.89 -1.08
C GLU A 934 29.36 -3.47 -1.36
N GLY A 935 30.27 -2.51 -1.50
CA GLY A 935 29.92 -1.12 -1.80
C GLY A 935 29.49 -0.28 -0.59
N ALA A 936 29.40 -0.83 0.64
CA ALA A 936 29.13 -0.03 1.84
C ALA A 936 30.14 1.13 2.00
N ALA A 937 31.44 0.85 1.85
CA ALA A 937 32.50 1.87 1.88
C ALA A 937 32.41 2.87 0.72
N ALA A 938 31.81 2.49 -0.41
CA ALA A 938 31.60 3.40 -1.54
C ALA A 938 30.44 4.36 -1.23
N ALA A 939 29.31 3.83 -0.73
CA ALA A 939 28.16 4.61 -0.31
C ALA A 939 28.52 5.64 0.76
N ILE A 940 29.31 5.25 1.78
CA ILE A 940 29.75 6.19 2.83
C ILE A 940 30.70 7.26 2.27
N SER A 941 31.64 6.90 1.36
CA SER A 941 32.46 7.89 0.66
C SER A 941 31.64 8.88 -0.18
N VAL A 942 30.52 8.43 -0.76
CA VAL A 942 29.57 9.27 -1.52
C VAL A 942 28.77 10.17 -0.57
N ILE A 943 28.31 9.67 0.57
CA ILE A 943 27.62 10.45 1.60
C ILE A 943 28.53 11.59 2.12
N HIS A 944 29.81 11.31 2.37
CA HIS A 944 30.80 12.35 2.73
C HIS A 944 31.03 13.35 1.59
N LYS A 945 31.16 12.89 0.33
CA LYS A 945 31.22 13.76 -0.86
C LYS A 945 29.96 14.64 -1.01
N MET A 946 28.81 14.21 -0.48
CA MET A 946 27.55 14.98 -0.44
C MET A 946 27.44 15.97 0.74
N GLY A 947 28.48 16.08 1.57
CA GLY A 947 28.55 16.98 2.72
C GLY A 947 27.73 16.53 3.93
N VAL A 948 27.44 15.22 4.04
CA VAL A 948 26.62 14.63 5.11
C VAL A 948 27.54 13.81 6.03
N LYS A 949 27.41 14.00 7.34
CA LYS A 949 28.13 13.24 8.38
C LYS A 949 27.59 11.83 8.48
N THR A 950 28.42 10.89 8.95
CA THR A 950 27.98 9.52 9.29
C THR A 950 28.41 9.13 10.69
N ALA A 951 27.59 8.32 11.36
CA ALA A 951 27.86 7.69 12.64
C ALA A 951 27.41 6.22 12.63
N ILE A 952 28.03 5.38 13.46
CA ILE A 952 27.58 4.01 13.74
C ILE A 952 27.00 3.98 15.16
N VAL A 953 25.81 3.38 15.30
CA VAL A 953 25.25 2.96 16.58
C VAL A 953 25.08 1.46 16.54
N THR A 954 25.55 0.72 17.56
CA THR A 954 25.41 -0.75 17.60
C THR A 954 25.42 -1.29 19.02
N GLY A 955 24.83 -2.48 19.21
CA GLY A 955 24.93 -3.27 20.45
C GLY A 955 26.28 -3.98 20.60
N ASP A 956 27.08 -4.10 19.52
CA ASP A 956 28.34 -4.83 19.50
C ASP A 956 29.44 -4.21 20.37
N GLN A 957 30.46 -5.01 20.68
CA GLN A 957 31.67 -4.61 21.40
C GLN A 957 32.38 -3.42 20.71
N ARG A 958 32.93 -2.48 21.50
CA ARG A 958 33.58 -1.26 20.99
C ARG A 958 34.76 -1.53 20.03
N SER A 959 35.48 -2.63 20.20
CA SER A 959 36.54 -3.07 19.28
C SER A 959 36.00 -3.37 17.87
N THR A 960 34.97 -4.21 17.78
CA THR A 960 34.28 -4.56 16.54
C THR A 960 33.71 -3.32 15.86
N ALA A 961 33.00 -2.46 16.61
CA ALA A 961 32.41 -1.24 16.08
C ALA A 961 33.45 -0.26 15.50
N LEU A 962 34.58 -0.06 16.17
CA LEU A 962 35.67 0.80 15.68
C LEU A 962 36.38 0.20 14.45
N SER A 963 36.56 -1.12 14.42
CA SER A 963 37.24 -1.80 13.32
C SER A 963 36.39 -1.79 12.04
N VAL A 964 35.07 -1.98 12.16
CA VAL A 964 34.12 -1.79 11.05
C VAL A 964 34.05 -0.32 10.63
N ALA A 965 34.01 0.63 11.57
CA ALA A 965 34.05 2.05 11.25
C ALA A 965 35.28 2.42 10.42
N ALA A 966 36.47 1.95 10.81
CA ALA A 966 37.72 2.17 10.07
C ALA A 966 37.70 1.56 8.66
N ALA A 967 37.13 0.36 8.49
CA ALA A 967 37.02 -0.30 7.19
C ALA A 967 36.07 0.41 6.21
N VAL A 968 35.00 1.04 6.71
CA VAL A 968 33.98 1.74 5.90
C VAL A 968 34.26 3.26 5.81
N GLY A 969 35.22 3.78 6.59
CA GLY A 969 35.67 5.18 6.55
C GLY A 969 34.95 6.14 7.51
N ILE A 970 34.28 5.62 8.54
CA ILE A 970 33.61 6.43 9.58
C ILE A 970 34.62 6.85 10.65
N PRO A 971 34.65 8.13 11.07
CA PRO A 971 35.59 8.62 12.08
C PRO A 971 35.25 8.09 13.49
N PRO A 972 36.27 7.77 14.32
CA PRO A 972 36.09 7.05 15.60
C PRO A 972 35.34 7.83 16.68
N GLU A 973 35.28 9.17 16.58
CA GLU A 973 34.45 10.02 17.43
C GLU A 973 32.93 9.79 17.23
N ASN A 974 32.52 9.29 16.06
CA ASN A 974 31.11 9.03 15.71
C ASN A 974 30.71 7.55 15.87
N VAL A 975 31.38 6.80 16.75
CA VAL A 975 31.16 5.36 16.97
C VAL A 975 30.62 5.09 18.38
N TYR A 976 29.34 4.72 18.44
CA TYR A 976 28.60 4.35 19.63
C TYR A 976 28.39 2.82 19.64
N ALA A 977 28.83 2.15 20.70
CA ALA A 977 28.93 0.70 20.79
C ALA A 977 28.52 0.21 22.18
N GLY A 978 28.04 -1.02 22.31
CA GLY A 978 27.42 -1.55 23.54
C GLY A 978 26.05 -0.92 23.87
N VAL A 979 25.32 -0.44 22.86
CA VAL A 979 24.11 0.39 23.00
C VAL A 979 22.83 -0.46 23.03
N SER A 980 21.99 -0.32 24.06
CA SER A 980 20.66 -0.94 24.12
C SER A 980 19.62 -0.19 23.25
N PRO A 981 18.47 -0.80 22.87
CA PRO A 981 17.46 -0.15 22.02
C PRO A 981 17.00 1.23 22.54
N ASP A 982 16.73 1.36 23.84
CA ASP A 982 16.33 2.63 24.46
C ASP A 982 17.45 3.68 24.39
N GLN A 983 18.70 3.24 24.55
CA GLN A 983 19.87 4.11 24.41
C GLN A 983 20.11 4.55 22.97
N LYS A 984 19.70 3.77 21.95
CA LYS A 984 19.72 4.20 20.54
C LYS A 984 18.83 5.43 20.34
N GLN A 985 17.62 5.45 20.92
CA GLN A 985 16.74 6.63 20.88
C GLN A 985 17.41 7.85 21.54
N GLU A 986 18.01 7.66 22.71
CA GLU A 986 18.60 8.78 23.46
C GLU A 986 19.84 9.35 22.76
N ILE A 987 20.64 8.53 22.09
CA ILE A 987 21.75 8.99 21.23
C ILE A 987 21.22 9.80 20.03
N ILE A 988 20.12 9.37 19.40
CA ILE A 988 19.49 10.14 18.31
C ILE A 988 19.03 11.51 18.82
N LYS A 989 18.34 11.58 19.97
CA LYS A 989 17.96 12.85 20.61
C LYS A 989 19.18 13.70 20.98
N GLN A 990 20.26 13.08 21.45
CA GLN A 990 21.50 13.78 21.77
C GLN A 990 22.14 14.42 20.54
N ILE A 991 22.10 13.75 19.38
CA ILE A 991 22.60 14.31 18.10
C ILE A 991 21.64 15.41 17.61
N GLN A 992 20.32 15.20 17.67
CA GLN A 992 19.31 16.22 17.33
C GLN A 992 19.46 17.49 18.19
N SER A 993 19.76 17.35 19.49
CA SER A 993 19.97 18.49 20.39
C SER A 993 21.18 19.38 20.05
N GLN A 994 22.11 18.87 19.23
CA GLN A 994 23.25 19.63 18.70
C GLN A 994 22.86 20.48 17.47
N GLY A 995 21.60 20.39 17.01
CA GLY A 995 21.10 21.09 15.83
C GLY A 995 21.30 20.35 14.50
N GLU A 996 21.75 19.09 14.55
CA GLU A 996 21.85 18.21 13.39
C GLU A 996 20.47 17.61 13.05
N VAL A 997 20.16 17.45 11.76
CA VAL A 997 18.95 16.77 11.28
C VAL A 997 19.33 15.32 10.99
N VAL A 998 18.75 14.39 11.76
CA VAL A 998 19.23 12.99 11.83
C VAL A 998 18.37 12.08 10.97
N ALA A 999 19.00 11.38 10.03
CA ALA A 999 18.43 10.17 9.43
C ALA A 999 18.98 8.93 10.13
N MET A 1000 18.11 7.98 10.50
CA MET A 1000 18.52 6.67 11.04
C MET A 1000 18.33 5.61 9.95
N VAL A 1001 19.30 4.72 9.77
CA VAL A 1001 19.23 3.55 8.89
C VAL A 1001 19.34 2.29 9.73
N GLY A 1002 18.35 1.40 9.63
CA GLY A 1002 18.31 0.15 10.40
C GLY A 1002 17.30 -0.85 9.81
N ASP A 1003 17.36 -2.10 10.27
CA ASP A 1003 16.53 -3.20 9.76
C ASP A 1003 15.97 -4.12 10.86
N GLY A 1004 16.49 -4.05 12.09
CA GLY A 1004 16.01 -4.85 13.22
C GLY A 1004 14.79 -4.26 13.94
N ILE A 1005 14.06 -5.12 14.66
CA ILE A 1005 13.00 -4.72 15.62
C ILE A 1005 13.59 -3.77 16.69
N ASN A 1006 14.85 -4.00 17.05
CA ASN A 1006 15.65 -3.18 17.96
C ASN A 1006 15.86 -1.73 17.47
N ASP A 1007 15.63 -1.48 16.17
CA ASP A 1007 15.84 -0.19 15.51
C ASP A 1007 14.52 0.55 15.27
N SER A 1008 13.37 -0.13 15.28
CA SER A 1008 12.06 0.51 15.06
C SER A 1008 11.80 1.70 16.00
N PRO A 1009 12.11 1.63 17.32
CA PRO A 1009 11.98 2.78 18.22
C PRO A 1009 12.93 3.94 17.87
N ALA A 1010 14.12 3.64 17.35
CA ALA A 1010 15.13 4.61 16.94
C ALA A 1010 14.77 5.28 15.60
N LEU A 1011 14.31 4.50 14.62
CA LEU A 1011 13.78 4.94 13.33
C LEU A 1011 12.63 5.94 13.50
N ALA A 1012 11.69 5.65 14.43
CA ALA A 1012 10.58 6.55 14.74
C ALA A 1012 10.96 7.83 15.53
N THR A 1013 12.17 7.88 16.09
CA THR A 1013 12.69 9.05 16.84
C THR A 1013 13.51 10.00 15.94
N ALA A 1014 14.06 9.49 14.84
CA ALA A 1014 14.83 10.27 13.87
C ALA A 1014 13.97 11.29 13.12
N ASP A 1015 14.60 12.31 12.52
CA ASP A 1015 13.92 13.20 11.58
C ASP A 1015 13.55 12.49 10.26
N VAL A 1016 14.27 11.41 9.94
CA VAL A 1016 13.97 10.51 8.82
C VAL A 1016 14.35 9.08 9.21
N GLY A 1017 13.37 8.20 9.41
CA GLY A 1017 13.64 6.76 9.49
C GLY A 1017 13.87 6.15 8.09
N ILE A 1018 14.89 5.31 7.91
CA ILE A 1018 15.16 4.58 6.67
C ILE A 1018 15.29 3.09 6.99
N ALA A 1019 14.38 2.26 6.48
CA ALA A 1019 14.43 0.81 6.61
C ALA A 1019 14.93 0.13 5.33
N MET A 1020 15.57 -1.02 5.48
CA MET A 1020 15.83 -1.95 4.38
C MET A 1020 14.63 -2.92 4.24
N ALA A 1021 14.28 -3.34 3.03
CA ALA A 1021 13.16 -4.29 2.80
C ALA A 1021 13.44 -5.73 3.28
N SER A 1022 14.69 -6.07 3.61
CA SER A 1022 15.03 -7.28 4.37
C SER A 1022 14.76 -7.14 5.88
N GLY A 1023 14.45 -5.92 6.34
CA GLY A 1023 14.18 -5.62 7.72
C GLY A 1023 12.81 -6.10 8.18
N THR A 1024 12.65 -6.16 9.49
CA THR A 1024 11.40 -6.62 10.11
C THR A 1024 10.24 -5.66 9.86
N ASP A 1025 9.01 -6.17 9.84
CA ASP A 1025 7.82 -5.39 9.47
C ASP A 1025 7.60 -4.19 10.38
N VAL A 1026 7.97 -4.30 11.65
CA VAL A 1026 7.94 -3.20 12.64
C VAL A 1026 8.93 -2.08 12.27
N ALA A 1027 10.12 -2.43 11.77
CA ALA A 1027 11.09 -1.45 11.28
C ALA A 1027 10.64 -0.82 9.95
N MET A 1028 10.08 -1.63 9.05
CA MET A 1028 9.48 -1.14 7.81
C MET A 1028 8.28 -0.21 8.08
N GLU A 1029 7.43 -0.47 9.08
CA GLU A 1029 6.31 0.41 9.43
C GLU A 1029 6.78 1.70 10.13
N ALA A 1030 7.77 1.62 11.02
CA ALA A 1030 8.32 2.78 11.74
C ALA A 1030 9.10 3.79 10.86
N ALA A 1031 9.68 3.36 9.73
CA ALA A 1031 10.51 4.22 8.89
C ALA A 1031 9.74 5.21 7.99
N ASP A 1032 10.33 6.38 7.71
CA ASP A 1032 9.87 7.36 6.71
C ASP A 1032 10.16 6.92 5.26
N MET A 1033 11.18 6.10 5.04
CA MET A 1033 11.58 5.60 3.72
C MET A 1033 11.95 4.12 3.80
N VAL A 1034 11.70 3.36 2.73
CA VAL A 1034 12.04 1.93 2.65
C VAL A 1034 12.82 1.66 1.35
N LEU A 1035 13.95 0.98 1.48
CA LEU A 1035 14.84 0.63 0.37
C LEU A 1035 14.62 -0.84 -0.03
N MET A 1036 14.11 -1.05 -1.25
CA MET A 1036 13.70 -2.36 -1.77
C MET A 1036 14.88 -3.30 -2.08
N ARG A 1037 16.08 -2.76 -2.28
CA ARG A 1037 17.31 -3.52 -2.47
C ARG A 1037 18.07 -3.61 -1.15
N PRO A 1038 18.00 -4.73 -0.40
CA PRO A 1038 18.70 -4.86 0.89
C PRO A 1038 20.23 -4.92 0.75
N THR A 1039 20.72 -5.19 -0.47
CA THR A 1039 22.12 -5.36 -0.85
C THR A 1039 22.83 -4.04 -1.17
N ASP A 1040 22.18 -3.10 -1.87
CA ASP A 1040 22.84 -1.89 -2.40
C ASP A 1040 22.67 -0.64 -1.50
N LEU A 1041 23.64 -0.40 -0.62
CA LEU A 1041 23.68 0.83 0.20
C LEU A 1041 23.78 2.12 -0.62
N MET A 1042 24.11 2.07 -1.92
CA MET A 1042 24.13 3.26 -2.79
C MET A 1042 22.73 3.85 -3.00
N ASP A 1043 21.65 3.14 -2.63
CA ASP A 1043 20.30 3.73 -2.62
C ASP A 1043 20.10 4.78 -1.52
N ILE A 1044 20.87 4.76 -0.44
CA ILE A 1044 20.83 5.81 0.61
C ILE A 1044 21.24 7.19 0.04
N PRO A 1045 22.44 7.38 -0.58
CA PRO A 1045 22.77 8.65 -1.24
C PRO A 1045 21.94 8.90 -2.51
N SER A 1046 21.44 7.86 -3.20
CA SER A 1046 20.52 8.05 -4.33
C SER A 1046 19.19 8.67 -3.90
N ALA A 1047 18.62 8.23 -2.77
CA ALA A 1047 17.42 8.80 -2.17
C ALA A 1047 17.62 10.26 -1.75
N LEU A 1048 18.79 10.58 -1.17
CA LEU A 1048 19.16 11.96 -0.86
C LEU A 1048 19.26 12.85 -2.11
N ASP A 1049 19.93 12.41 -3.19
CA ASP A 1049 20.01 13.20 -4.43
C ASP A 1049 18.64 13.34 -5.11
N LEU A 1050 17.88 12.25 -5.25
CA LEU A 1050 16.53 12.27 -5.82
C LEU A 1050 15.65 13.30 -5.08
N THR A 1051 15.64 13.23 -3.76
CA THR A 1051 14.86 14.14 -2.90
C THR A 1051 15.32 15.60 -3.01
N ARG A 1052 16.64 15.85 -2.97
CA ARG A 1052 17.24 17.17 -3.22
C ARG A 1052 16.91 17.68 -4.64
N CYS A 1053 16.84 16.80 -5.64
CA CYS A 1053 16.52 17.12 -7.03
C CYS A 1053 15.03 17.48 -7.21
N ILE A 1054 14.12 16.73 -6.57
CA ILE A 1054 12.67 17.03 -6.54
C ILE A 1054 12.44 18.40 -5.89
N PHE A 1055 13.05 18.69 -4.75
CA PHE A 1055 12.90 20.00 -4.10
C PHE A 1055 13.55 21.15 -4.89
N ARG A 1056 14.68 20.92 -5.57
CA ARG A 1056 15.24 21.88 -6.52
C ARG A 1056 14.28 22.15 -7.67
N ARG A 1057 13.58 21.12 -8.17
CA ARG A 1057 12.53 21.25 -9.20
C ARG A 1057 11.33 22.05 -8.71
N ILE A 1058 10.82 21.75 -7.50
CA ILE A 1058 9.72 22.50 -6.86
C ILE A 1058 10.10 23.98 -6.72
N LYS A 1059 11.28 24.28 -6.15
CA LYS A 1059 11.78 25.65 -5.97
C LYS A 1059 11.91 26.39 -7.31
N LEU A 1060 12.41 25.74 -8.36
CA LEU A 1060 12.53 26.32 -9.70
C LEU A 1060 11.15 26.59 -10.33
N ASN A 1061 10.22 25.65 -10.23
CA ASN A 1061 8.85 25.81 -10.73
C ASN A 1061 8.11 26.96 -10.01
N LEU A 1062 8.22 27.02 -8.68
CA LEU A 1062 7.62 28.07 -7.85
C LEU A 1062 8.22 29.44 -8.18
N ALA A 1063 9.55 29.53 -8.27
CA ALA A 1063 10.25 30.77 -8.64
C ALA A 1063 9.88 31.25 -10.04
N TRP A 1064 9.73 30.35 -11.02
CA TRP A 1064 9.29 30.68 -12.37
C TRP A 1064 7.85 31.22 -12.38
N ALA A 1065 6.92 30.54 -11.70
CA ALA A 1065 5.53 31.00 -11.58
C ALA A 1065 5.43 32.39 -10.92
N CYS A 1066 6.18 32.63 -9.84
CA CYS A 1066 6.23 33.93 -9.16
C CYS A 1066 6.88 35.01 -10.03
N MET A 1067 8.04 34.73 -10.65
CA MET A 1067 8.74 35.68 -11.53
C MET A 1067 7.85 36.12 -12.70
N TYR A 1068 7.12 35.18 -13.30
CA TYR A 1068 6.19 35.46 -14.37
C TYR A 1068 5.12 36.48 -13.95
N ASN A 1069 4.50 36.24 -12.79
CA ASN A 1069 3.46 37.11 -12.25
C ASN A 1069 4.01 38.49 -11.85
N VAL A 1070 5.20 38.54 -11.21
CA VAL A 1070 5.86 39.80 -10.79
C VAL A 1070 6.23 40.69 -11.99
N VAL A 1071 6.69 40.12 -13.10
CA VAL A 1071 7.08 40.90 -14.29
C VAL A 1071 5.86 41.41 -15.08
N GLY A 1072 4.83 40.57 -15.26
CA GLY A 1072 3.69 40.95 -16.09
C GLY A 1072 2.59 41.74 -15.37
N LEU A 1073 2.46 41.66 -14.04
CA LEU A 1073 1.48 42.44 -13.28
C LEU A 1073 1.60 43.96 -13.54
N PRO A 1074 2.79 44.60 -13.45
CA PRO A 1074 2.95 46.01 -13.79
C PRO A 1074 2.58 46.37 -15.24
N ILE A 1075 2.72 45.42 -16.18
CA ILE A 1075 2.36 45.59 -17.59
C ILE A 1075 0.84 45.50 -17.78
N ALA A 1076 0.16 44.59 -17.07
CA ALA A 1076 -1.29 44.49 -17.03
C ALA A 1076 -1.96 45.68 -16.30
N MET A 1077 -1.34 46.16 -15.21
CA MET A 1077 -1.71 47.40 -14.51
C MET A 1077 -1.47 48.68 -15.34
N GLY A 1078 -0.81 48.56 -16.50
CA GLY A 1078 -0.64 49.65 -17.45
C GLY A 1078 0.45 50.66 -17.12
N PHE A 1079 1.40 50.37 -16.20
CA PHE A 1079 2.50 51.30 -15.89
C PHE A 1079 3.31 51.73 -17.12
N PHE A 1080 3.35 50.89 -18.16
CA PHE A 1080 4.05 51.15 -19.43
C PHE A 1080 3.16 51.78 -20.52
N LEU A 1081 1.92 52.14 -20.22
CA LEU A 1081 1.01 52.88 -21.14
C LEU A 1081 1.61 54.18 -21.70
N PRO A 1082 2.41 54.98 -20.96
CA PRO A 1082 3.08 56.15 -21.53
C PRO A 1082 4.08 55.82 -22.64
N ILE A 1083 4.64 54.61 -22.62
CA ILE A 1083 5.58 54.07 -23.63
C ILE A 1083 4.81 53.34 -24.75
N GLY A 1084 3.50 53.12 -24.58
CA GLY A 1084 2.61 52.47 -25.54
C GLY A 1084 2.39 50.97 -25.29
N PHE A 1085 2.99 50.38 -24.26
CA PHE A 1085 2.79 48.97 -23.92
C PHE A 1085 1.64 48.79 -22.92
N HIS A 1086 0.68 47.94 -23.29
CA HIS A 1086 -0.36 47.41 -22.40
C HIS A 1086 -0.58 45.94 -22.71
N MET A 1087 -0.99 45.14 -21.72
CA MET A 1087 -1.36 43.75 -21.94
C MET A 1087 -2.86 43.63 -22.25
N HIS A 1088 -3.22 43.01 -23.38
CA HIS A 1088 -4.62 42.64 -23.67
C HIS A 1088 -5.00 41.41 -22.81
N PRO A 1089 -6.25 41.30 -22.30
CA PRO A 1089 -6.68 40.14 -21.51
C PRO A 1089 -6.44 38.77 -22.19
N MET A 1090 -6.54 38.67 -23.52
CA MET A 1090 -6.15 37.44 -24.23
C MET A 1090 -4.65 37.14 -24.18
N MET A 1091 -3.78 38.16 -24.26
CA MET A 1091 -2.33 37.96 -24.07
C MET A 1091 -2.06 37.46 -22.65
N ALA A 1092 -2.79 37.98 -21.65
CA ALA A 1092 -2.72 37.54 -20.27
C ALA A 1092 -3.21 36.08 -20.06
N GLY A 1093 -4.24 35.64 -20.80
CA GLY A 1093 -4.68 34.24 -20.80
C GLY A 1093 -3.67 33.27 -21.44
N PHE A 1094 -3.12 33.64 -22.60
CA PHE A 1094 -2.07 32.84 -23.27
C PHE A 1094 -0.80 32.76 -22.42
N ALA A 1095 -0.39 33.89 -21.83
CA ALA A 1095 0.70 34.01 -20.87
C ALA A 1095 0.58 33.03 -19.69
N MET A 1096 -0.59 33.01 -19.03
CA MET A 1096 -0.93 32.07 -17.95
C MET A 1096 -0.84 30.60 -18.40
N ALA A 1097 -1.32 30.29 -19.62
CA ALA A 1097 -1.25 28.95 -20.19
C ALA A 1097 0.20 28.50 -20.42
N CYS A 1098 1.04 29.36 -20.99
CA CYS A 1098 2.48 29.10 -21.19
C CYS A 1098 3.21 28.87 -19.86
N SER A 1099 2.94 29.69 -18.84
CA SER A 1099 3.49 29.52 -17.48
C SER A 1099 3.12 28.13 -16.92
N SER A 1100 1.83 27.78 -16.95
CA SER A 1100 1.33 26.50 -16.43
C SER A 1100 1.90 25.28 -17.17
N VAL A 1101 1.94 25.32 -18.51
CA VAL A 1101 2.54 24.26 -19.32
C VAL A 1101 4.04 24.11 -19.05
N SER A 1102 4.77 25.22 -18.89
CA SER A 1102 6.22 25.17 -18.60
C SER A 1102 6.53 24.50 -17.25
N VAL A 1103 5.69 24.73 -16.23
CA VAL A 1103 5.79 24.07 -14.91
C VAL A 1103 5.47 22.57 -14.99
N VAL A 1104 4.43 22.18 -15.74
CA VAL A 1104 4.08 20.75 -15.93
C VAL A 1104 5.18 20.02 -16.70
N VAL A 1105 5.70 20.59 -17.79
CA VAL A 1105 6.82 20.02 -18.57
C VAL A 1105 8.09 19.93 -17.71
N SER A 1106 8.40 20.99 -16.95
CA SER A 1106 9.53 20.99 -16.00
C SER A 1106 9.42 19.85 -14.98
N SER A 1107 8.22 19.60 -14.44
CA SER A 1107 7.96 18.48 -13.52
C SER A 1107 8.09 17.12 -14.21
N LEU A 1108 7.55 16.95 -15.42
CA LEU A 1108 7.66 15.71 -16.21
C LEU A 1108 9.10 15.39 -16.62
N LEU A 1109 9.99 16.38 -16.74
CA LEU A 1109 11.42 16.15 -16.96
C LEU A 1109 12.13 15.45 -15.78
N LEU A 1110 11.48 15.29 -14.62
CA LEU A 1110 11.98 14.40 -13.57
C LEU A 1110 12.07 12.93 -14.06
N LYS A 1111 11.20 12.49 -15.00
CA LYS A 1111 11.23 11.14 -15.60
C LYS A 1111 12.51 10.81 -16.39
N LEU A 1112 13.44 11.77 -16.51
CA LEU A 1112 14.77 11.58 -17.09
C LEU A 1112 15.89 11.55 -16.04
N TRP A 1113 15.56 11.59 -14.75
CA TRP A 1113 16.51 11.34 -13.67
C TRP A 1113 16.97 9.87 -13.69
N LYS A 1114 18.25 9.69 -13.38
CA LYS A 1114 18.92 8.42 -13.12
C LYS A 1114 19.97 8.67 -12.04
N ARG A 1115 20.42 7.62 -11.34
CA ARG A 1115 21.57 7.67 -10.42
C ARG A 1115 22.73 8.45 -11.08
N PRO A 1116 23.27 9.51 -10.45
CA PRO A 1116 24.33 10.31 -11.05
C PRO A 1116 25.64 9.51 -11.21
N ARG A 1117 26.22 9.52 -12.42
CA ARG A 1117 27.41 8.72 -12.79
C ARG A 1117 28.60 8.82 -11.83
N TRP A 1118 28.81 9.97 -11.17
CA TRP A 1118 29.91 10.16 -10.22
C TRP A 1118 29.76 9.29 -8.94
N MET A 1119 28.56 8.80 -8.66
CA MET A 1119 28.31 7.77 -7.63
C MET A 1119 28.74 6.40 -8.13
N ASP A 1120 28.35 6.02 -9.35
CA ASP A 1120 28.72 4.75 -9.99
C ASP A 1120 30.25 4.67 -10.21
N GLU A 1121 30.87 5.78 -10.60
CA GLU A 1121 32.32 5.95 -10.71
C GLU A 1121 33.01 5.76 -9.35
N ALA A 1122 32.46 6.29 -8.25
CA ALA A 1122 33.01 6.07 -6.91
C ALA A 1122 32.90 4.59 -6.43
N ALA A 1123 31.83 3.89 -6.81
CA ALA A 1123 31.71 2.45 -6.57
C ALA A 1123 32.68 1.63 -7.44
N ALA A 1124 32.91 2.05 -8.69
CA ALA A 1124 33.87 1.43 -9.59
C ALA A 1124 35.33 1.64 -9.14
N GLU A 1125 35.67 2.83 -8.63
CA GLU A 1125 37.00 3.13 -8.07
C GLU A 1125 37.36 2.21 -6.90
N GLN A 1126 36.42 1.92 -6.00
CA GLN A 1126 36.65 0.98 -4.89
C GLN A 1126 36.65 -0.49 -5.33
N ARG A 1127 35.84 -0.87 -6.34
CA ARG A 1127 35.87 -2.21 -6.95
C ARG A 1127 37.10 -2.46 -7.85
N GLY A 1128 38.08 -1.55 -7.88
CA GLY A 1128 39.31 -1.69 -8.67
C GLY A 1128 39.12 -1.57 -10.19
N GLY A 1129 37.99 -1.02 -10.64
CA GLY A 1129 37.67 -0.82 -12.05
C GLY A 1129 38.62 0.18 -12.72
N LEU A 1130 38.89 -0.02 -14.02
CA LEU A 1130 39.85 0.83 -14.75
C LEU A 1130 39.46 2.31 -14.72
N GLN A 1131 40.42 3.16 -14.34
CA GLN A 1131 40.34 4.62 -14.53
C GLN A 1131 40.18 4.96 -16.02
N TRP A 1132 38.96 5.26 -16.46
CA TRP A 1132 38.76 5.88 -17.77
C TRP A 1132 39.21 7.35 -17.70
N LYS A 1133 40.45 7.62 -18.09
CA LYS A 1133 41.09 8.93 -17.95
C LYS A 1133 40.21 10.08 -18.46
N SER A 1134 39.78 10.93 -17.52
CA SER A 1134 39.06 12.17 -17.79
C SER A 1134 39.83 13.05 -18.79
N GLY A 1135 39.17 13.47 -19.86
CA GLY A 1135 39.90 14.06 -20.99
C GLY A 1135 39.08 14.51 -22.20
N ARG A 1136 37.87 15.09 -22.02
CA ARG A 1136 37.17 15.83 -23.09
C ARG A 1136 36.17 16.85 -22.54
N GLY A 1137 36.50 18.13 -22.73
CA GLY A 1137 35.61 19.25 -22.41
C GLY A 1137 34.51 19.51 -23.46
N ILE A 1138 33.90 20.70 -23.33
CA ILE A 1138 32.72 21.26 -24.03
C ILE A 1138 32.53 20.84 -25.51
N MET A 1139 33.60 20.66 -26.27
CA MET A 1139 33.59 20.19 -27.66
C MET A 1139 32.84 18.85 -27.87
N GLY A 1140 32.81 17.97 -26.86
CA GLY A 1140 32.11 16.68 -26.93
C GLY A 1140 30.59 16.84 -26.95
N TRP A 1141 30.04 17.60 -26.01
CA TRP A 1141 28.60 17.88 -25.85
C TRP A 1141 27.99 18.50 -27.12
N MET A 1142 28.73 19.40 -27.77
CA MET A 1142 28.32 20.03 -29.03
C MET A 1142 28.21 19.02 -30.19
N ARG A 1143 28.96 17.90 -30.15
CA ARG A 1143 28.96 16.88 -31.19
C ARG A 1143 27.82 15.87 -31.05
N GLU A 1144 27.38 15.58 -29.81
CA GLU A 1144 26.22 14.70 -29.57
C GLU A 1144 24.90 15.35 -29.98
N MET A 1145 24.71 16.66 -29.74
CA MET A 1145 23.46 17.35 -30.13
C MET A 1145 23.19 17.33 -31.65
N PHE A 1146 24.24 17.40 -32.47
CA PHE A 1146 24.12 17.31 -33.94
C PHE A 1146 24.23 15.86 -34.47
N GLY A 1147 24.42 14.87 -33.60
CA GLY A 1147 24.77 13.48 -33.95
C GLY A 1147 23.60 12.50 -34.14
N LYS A 1148 22.33 12.94 -34.19
CA LYS A 1148 21.17 12.03 -34.26
C LYS A 1148 20.43 12.06 -35.61
N ARG A 1149 20.90 11.28 -36.59
CA ARG A 1149 20.09 10.88 -37.76
C ARG A 1149 20.60 9.57 -38.40
N ARG A 1150 19.77 8.51 -38.34
CA ARG A 1150 20.12 7.09 -38.63
C ARG A 1150 21.12 6.52 -37.59
N VAL A 1151 21.12 5.24 -37.25
CA VAL A 1151 20.47 4.05 -37.84
C VAL A 1151 19.40 3.46 -36.90
N LYS A 1152 18.48 2.66 -37.44
CA LYS A 1152 17.53 1.80 -36.73
C LYS A 1152 17.72 0.37 -37.25
N LYS A 1153 18.11 -0.60 -36.41
CA LYS A 1153 17.84 -2.04 -36.60
C LYS A 1153 18.25 -2.87 -35.38
N ASP A 1154 17.47 -3.94 -35.21
CA ASP A 1154 17.75 -5.26 -34.62
C ASP A 1154 18.42 -5.35 -33.23
N GLU A 1155 17.62 -5.77 -32.26
CA GLU A 1155 18.07 -6.44 -31.03
C GLU A 1155 18.53 -7.86 -31.37
N GLY A 1156 19.56 -8.37 -30.69
CA GLY A 1156 20.05 -9.72 -30.94
C GLY A 1156 21.23 -10.16 -30.07
N TYR A 1157 20.96 -11.15 -29.22
CA TYR A 1157 21.85 -12.25 -28.80
C TYR A 1157 23.29 -11.91 -28.34
N VAL A 1158 23.55 -12.06 -27.03
CA VAL A 1158 24.92 -12.18 -26.48
C VAL A 1158 25.22 -13.68 -26.28
N PRO A 1159 26.34 -14.21 -26.80
CA PRO A 1159 26.61 -15.65 -26.75
C PRO A 1159 27.17 -16.11 -25.39
N LEU A 1160 26.76 -17.31 -24.98
CA LEU A 1160 27.41 -18.07 -23.92
C LEU A 1160 28.79 -18.54 -24.41
N GLN A 1161 29.86 -18.07 -23.76
CA GLN A 1161 31.20 -18.66 -23.81
C GLN A 1161 31.89 -18.55 -22.45
N ASN A 1162 31.97 -19.68 -21.74
CA ASN A 1162 33.14 -20.17 -21.00
C ASN A 1162 32.75 -21.36 -20.11
N LEU A 1163 32.51 -22.50 -20.75
CA LEU A 1163 32.71 -23.84 -20.19
C LEU A 1163 33.73 -24.52 -21.10
N ASP A 1164 34.84 -25.00 -20.54
CA ASP A 1164 35.73 -26.08 -21.04
C ASP A 1164 37.09 -26.03 -20.31
N LEU A 1165 37.11 -26.46 -19.04
CA LEU A 1165 38.11 -27.33 -18.37
C LEU A 1165 38.01 -27.24 -16.83
#